data_AF-A0A8D9GCR8-F1
#
_entry.id   AF-A0A8D9GCR8-F1
#
_cell.length_a   1.000
_cell.length_b   1.000
_cell.length_c   1.000
_cell.angle_alpha   90.00
_cell.angle_beta   90.00
_cell.angle_gamma   90.00
#
_symmetry.space_group_name_H-M   'P 1'
#
loop_
_entity.id
_entity.type
_entity.pdbx_description
1 polymer ?
#
loop_
_entity_poly.entity_id
_entity_poly.type
_entity_poly.pdbx_seq_one_letter_code
_entity_poly.pdbx_strand_id
1 'polypeptide(L)'
;DAACSTQLIDGDGTFNVTGVDHFIKEVKLEECGLSYAVVSIMGPQSSGKSTLLNHLFGTNFREMDAFRGRHTTKGIWIARCAGIEPCTVVMDLEGTDGRERGEDDTAFEKQSALFALAVSDIVLINMWCHDIGREQAANKPLLQTVFQVMMRLFSPRKTTLMFVIRDKTRTPLKNLEPVLREDIQKIWDSVPKPQAHKETPLSDFFNVEVVALSSYEEKEEQFKEQVYNLRQRFFQSVAPGGLAGDRRGVVPANAFAFSAKQMWQVIKENKDLDLPAHKVMVATVRCEEIANEKFASFIANENWRELEEAVQSGPVSGFGKKLSSILQSCLSEYDTEATYFEEGVRSSKKQQLQEKLLQLVQPTFQDLLGHLRSGALENFKDAFEKALNAGEAFSSSADSCAQSCMSKFDKGCEEAVIEQAKWDTSKTREKLQRDIEAHISSVRTEKLSELTTLYQSKLNVALSGPVEALLDGANDETWPAIRKLLKREAELAVYGLSDALSGFGMDKETRNKMLTDLENYARGIVETKAKEEAGRALMRMKDRFATIFSHDSDSMPRVWTGKEDIREITKMARSASLKLLSVMAVIRLDDELDNIEKTLTLALVNSTSNNATNKSISTIDSLASSTWEQVAPEKTLITPVQCKSLWRQFKNETEYTVTQAISAQEANRRNNNWLPPPWAMLALVVLGFNEFMTLLRNPLWLLVLFVGYLVSKALWVQLNISEEFRNGALPGLLSLSTKFLPTVMNLLKKLAEEGQVPSTNTNLNSMNSSAQSEVTTNGESSSSSSSSPVRSVPIDKSA
;
A
#
# COMPACT_ATOMS: atom_id res chain seq x y z
N ASP A 1 60.23 22.81 -34.44
CA ASP A 1 59.88 22.41 -33.06
C ASP A 1 61.12 22.51 -32.18
N ALA A 2 60.98 22.96 -30.94
CA ALA A 2 62.12 23.10 -30.03
C ALA A 2 62.46 21.75 -29.39
N ALA A 3 63.75 21.44 -29.25
CA ALA A 3 64.19 20.24 -28.54
C ALA A 3 64.07 20.45 -27.03
N CYS A 4 62.91 20.13 -26.47
CA CYS A 4 62.70 20.13 -25.02
C CYS A 4 63.57 19.05 -24.37
N SER A 5 64.48 19.49 -23.49
CA SER A 5 65.35 18.64 -22.67
C SER A 5 65.03 18.85 -21.21
N THR A 6 64.63 17.77 -20.53
CA THR A 6 64.15 17.80 -19.15
C THR A 6 65.09 16.99 -18.26
N GLN A 7 65.40 17.48 -17.05
CA GLN A 7 66.11 16.68 -16.06
C GLN A 7 65.14 15.62 -15.50
N LEU A 8 65.44 14.35 -15.74
CA LEU A 8 64.64 13.18 -15.33
C LEU A 8 64.93 12.81 -13.87
N ILE A 9 66.22 12.80 -13.51
CA ILE A 9 66.74 12.59 -12.16
C ILE A 9 67.78 13.69 -11.89
N ASP A 10 67.73 14.31 -10.71
CA ASP A 10 68.66 15.38 -10.33
C ASP A 10 70.02 14.87 -9.83
N GLY A 11 70.88 15.80 -9.37
CA GLY A 11 72.21 15.46 -8.85
C GLY A 11 72.17 14.63 -7.56
N ASP A 12 71.12 14.75 -6.75
CA ASP A 12 70.93 14.09 -5.45
C ASP A 12 70.13 12.76 -5.60
N GLY A 13 69.83 12.39 -6.84
CA GLY A 13 69.10 11.18 -7.19
C GLY A 13 67.61 11.28 -6.89
N THR A 14 67.00 12.46 -6.92
CA THR A 14 65.54 12.66 -6.82
C THR A 14 64.93 12.59 -8.22
N PHE A 15 63.78 11.92 -8.33
CA PHE A 15 63.07 11.78 -9.62
C PHE A 15 62.11 12.96 -9.85
N ASN A 16 62.27 13.67 -10.97
CA ASN A 16 61.53 14.89 -11.29
C ASN A 16 60.15 14.59 -11.91
N VAL A 17 59.19 14.17 -11.07
CA VAL A 17 57.84 13.77 -11.51
C VAL A 17 57.17 14.85 -12.37
N THR A 18 57.11 16.09 -11.89
CA THR A 18 56.40 17.19 -12.58
C THR A 18 57.05 17.59 -13.90
N GLY A 19 58.38 17.55 -13.99
CA GLY A 19 59.08 17.78 -15.26
C GLY A 19 58.81 16.68 -16.28
N VAL A 20 58.83 15.41 -15.86
CA VAL A 20 58.58 14.26 -16.75
C VAL A 20 57.14 14.24 -17.24
N ASP A 21 56.16 14.54 -16.37
CA ASP A 21 54.74 14.62 -16.77
C ASP A 21 54.49 15.77 -17.77
N HIS A 22 55.22 16.88 -17.67
CA HIS A 22 55.20 17.95 -18.68
C HIS A 22 55.81 17.47 -20.01
N PHE A 23 57.00 16.87 -19.96
CA PHE A 23 57.72 16.35 -21.12
C PHE A 23 56.89 15.34 -21.91
N ILE A 24 56.22 14.40 -21.23
CA ILE A 24 55.36 13.39 -21.87
C ILE A 24 54.23 14.05 -22.67
N LYS A 25 53.58 15.08 -22.11
CA LYS A 25 52.47 15.79 -22.74
C LYS A 25 52.92 16.67 -23.91
N GLU A 26 54.02 17.40 -23.74
CA GLU A 26 54.63 18.23 -24.78
C GLU A 26 55.12 17.39 -25.98
N VAL A 27 55.66 16.21 -25.71
CA VAL A 27 56.13 15.25 -26.74
C VAL A 27 54.97 14.47 -27.37
N LYS A 28 53.76 14.46 -26.77
CA LYS A 28 52.66 13.52 -27.09
C LYS A 28 53.09 12.05 -26.98
N LEU A 29 53.93 11.74 -25.99
CA LEU A 29 54.47 10.39 -25.81
C LEU A 29 53.34 9.38 -25.47
N GLU A 30 52.31 9.81 -24.73
CA GLU A 30 51.08 9.05 -24.43
C GLU A 30 50.41 8.47 -25.70
N GLU A 31 50.37 9.24 -26.80
CA GLU A 31 49.73 8.84 -28.07
C GLU A 31 50.51 7.72 -28.81
N CYS A 32 51.74 7.40 -28.39
CA CYS A 32 52.61 6.46 -29.09
C CYS A 32 52.35 4.97 -28.75
N GLY A 33 51.58 4.66 -27.70
CA GLY A 33 51.26 3.28 -27.31
C GLY A 33 52.50 2.44 -26.98
N LEU A 34 52.85 1.45 -27.82
CA LEU A 34 54.10 0.67 -27.74
C LEU A 34 55.13 1.06 -28.82
N SER A 35 54.80 2.03 -29.68
CA SER A 35 55.59 2.50 -30.83
C SER A 35 56.49 3.69 -30.44
N TYR A 36 57.37 3.46 -29.47
CA TYR A 36 58.39 4.40 -29.05
C TYR A 36 59.68 3.67 -28.68
N ALA A 37 60.85 4.29 -28.86
CA ALA A 37 62.14 3.70 -28.50
C ALA A 37 62.83 4.54 -27.42
N VAL A 38 63.51 3.88 -26.49
CA VAL A 38 64.34 4.54 -25.48
C VAL A 38 65.81 4.26 -25.74
N VAL A 39 66.59 5.33 -25.94
CA VAL A 39 68.04 5.31 -26.07
C VAL A 39 68.67 5.95 -24.82
N SER A 40 69.82 5.46 -24.36
CA SER A 40 70.66 6.14 -23.37
C SER A 40 72.12 6.15 -23.79
N ILE A 41 72.94 7.02 -23.19
CA ILE A 41 74.39 7.03 -23.39
C ILE A 41 75.15 6.97 -22.06
N MET A 42 76.09 6.04 -21.94
CA MET A 42 77.00 5.91 -20.80
C MET A 42 78.47 5.94 -21.25
N GLY A 43 79.34 6.39 -20.36
CA GLY A 43 80.78 6.55 -20.63
C GLY A 43 81.41 7.69 -19.82
N PRO A 44 82.75 7.82 -19.85
CA PRO A 44 83.52 8.66 -18.94
C PRO A 44 83.12 10.15 -18.92
N GLN A 45 83.45 10.84 -17.82
CA GLN A 45 83.31 12.29 -17.69
C GLN A 45 84.07 12.99 -18.85
N SER A 46 83.45 14.03 -19.41
CA SER A 46 83.99 14.82 -20.54
C SER A 46 84.29 14.05 -21.84
N SER A 47 83.86 12.79 -22.02
CA SER A 47 84.06 12.01 -23.26
C SER A 47 83.20 12.44 -24.48
N GLY A 48 82.62 13.64 -24.45
CA GLY A 48 81.80 14.19 -25.55
C GLY A 48 80.46 13.47 -25.78
N LYS A 49 79.81 12.98 -24.71
CA LYS A 49 78.50 12.29 -24.76
C LYS A 49 77.38 13.18 -25.28
N SER A 50 77.12 14.30 -24.60
CA SER A 50 76.05 15.25 -24.93
C SER A 50 76.21 15.82 -26.34
N THR A 51 77.44 16.14 -26.74
CA THR A 51 77.82 16.53 -28.11
C THR A 51 77.43 15.47 -29.16
N LEU A 52 77.72 14.19 -28.88
CA LEU A 52 77.30 13.11 -29.77
C LEU A 52 75.78 12.99 -29.83
N LEU A 53 75.06 13.11 -28.71
CA LEU A 53 73.59 13.09 -28.73
C LEU A 53 72.99 14.25 -29.53
N ASN A 54 73.51 15.46 -29.37
CA ASN A 54 73.04 16.65 -30.07
C ASN A 54 73.20 16.49 -31.60
N HIS A 55 74.37 16.04 -32.08
CA HIS A 55 74.57 15.76 -33.50
C HIS A 55 73.80 14.54 -34.02
N LEU A 56 73.68 13.46 -33.22
CA LEU A 56 73.04 12.20 -33.64
C LEU A 56 71.51 12.32 -33.66
N PHE A 57 70.91 12.92 -32.63
CA PHE A 57 69.47 12.94 -32.41
C PHE A 57 68.80 14.31 -32.63
N GLY A 58 69.58 15.39 -32.76
CA GLY A 58 69.04 16.76 -32.91
C GLY A 58 68.54 17.34 -31.58
N THR A 59 69.15 16.93 -30.47
CA THR A 59 68.84 17.40 -29.12
C THR A 59 69.60 18.69 -28.78
N ASN A 60 69.26 19.30 -27.63
CA ASN A 60 69.89 20.50 -27.11
C ASN A 60 70.39 20.30 -25.67
N PHE A 61 71.06 19.17 -25.39
CA PHE A 61 71.67 18.93 -24.08
C PHE A 61 72.84 19.90 -23.86
N ARG A 62 73.04 20.31 -22.61
CA ARG A 62 74.06 21.29 -22.24
C ARG A 62 75.47 20.70 -22.35
N GLU A 63 76.22 21.15 -23.35
CA GLU A 63 77.61 20.74 -23.56
C GLU A 63 78.60 21.46 -22.62
N MET A 64 79.82 20.92 -22.53
CA MET A 64 80.91 21.49 -21.74
C MET A 64 81.57 22.65 -22.48
N ASP A 65 81.66 23.83 -21.85
CA ASP A 65 82.40 24.97 -22.37
C ASP A 65 83.92 24.75 -22.22
N ALA A 66 84.58 24.47 -23.35
CA ALA A 66 86.02 24.22 -23.43
C ALA A 66 86.88 25.39 -22.93
N PHE A 67 86.37 26.62 -22.95
CA PHE A 67 87.10 27.82 -22.51
C PHE A 67 86.89 28.16 -21.04
N ARG A 68 85.87 27.60 -20.38
CA ARG A 68 85.55 27.88 -18.96
C ARG A 68 85.88 26.74 -17.99
N GLY A 69 86.08 25.52 -18.49
CA GLY A 69 86.47 24.38 -17.67
C GLY A 69 85.28 23.69 -16.99
N ARG A 70 85.59 22.67 -16.17
CA ARG A 70 84.67 21.59 -15.75
C ARG A 70 83.31 22.06 -15.22
N HIS A 71 82.31 21.96 -16.09
CA HIS A 71 80.94 21.62 -15.75
C HIS A 71 80.49 20.50 -16.69
N THR A 72 79.82 19.49 -16.14
CA THR A 72 79.29 18.34 -16.89
C THR A 72 77.84 18.08 -16.52
N THR A 73 77.14 17.27 -17.33
CA THR A 73 75.78 16.78 -17.06
C THR A 73 75.70 16.25 -15.64
N LYS A 74 74.85 16.84 -14.79
CA LYS A 74 74.54 16.33 -13.44
C LYS A 74 73.16 15.69 -13.42
N GLY A 75 73.04 14.53 -12.81
CA GLY A 75 71.86 13.70 -12.87
C GLY A 75 71.67 13.02 -14.24
N ILE A 76 70.43 12.71 -14.57
CA ILE A 76 70.04 12.09 -15.85
C ILE A 76 69.04 13.01 -16.54
N TRP A 77 69.26 13.28 -17.82
CA TRP A 77 68.43 14.18 -18.64
C TRP A 77 67.77 13.40 -19.77
N ILE A 78 66.54 13.76 -20.13
CA ILE A 78 65.78 13.14 -21.23
C ILE A 78 65.39 14.20 -22.27
N ALA A 79 65.39 13.84 -23.55
CA ALA A 79 64.92 14.67 -24.65
C ALA A 79 64.24 13.84 -25.74
N ARG A 80 63.40 14.47 -26.57
CA ARG A 80 62.86 13.86 -27.80
C ARG A 80 63.90 13.96 -28.92
N CYS A 81 64.09 12.88 -29.69
CA CYS A 81 64.86 12.93 -30.92
C CYS A 81 64.05 13.65 -32.00
N ALA A 82 64.54 14.77 -32.53
CA ALA A 82 63.86 15.52 -33.57
C ALA A 82 63.95 14.76 -34.90
N GLY A 83 62.84 14.55 -35.60
CA GLY A 83 62.82 13.95 -36.93
C GLY A 83 63.37 12.52 -37.02
N ILE A 84 62.97 11.64 -36.09
CA ILE A 84 63.16 10.18 -36.16
C ILE A 84 61.83 9.50 -35.82
N GLU A 85 61.45 8.50 -36.61
CA GLU A 85 60.26 7.68 -36.39
C GLU A 85 60.61 6.17 -36.30
N PRO A 86 59.93 5.40 -35.42
CA PRO A 86 58.92 5.85 -34.45
C PRO A 86 59.51 6.69 -33.31
N CYS A 87 58.65 7.26 -32.46
CA CYS A 87 59.03 8.30 -31.50
C CYS A 87 60.18 7.84 -30.58
N THR A 88 61.37 8.40 -30.78
CA THR A 88 62.55 8.02 -30.02
C THR A 88 62.83 9.08 -28.95
N VAL A 89 62.96 8.66 -27.70
CA VAL A 89 63.44 9.49 -26.59
C VAL A 89 64.85 9.05 -26.22
N VAL A 90 65.70 10.00 -25.85
CA VAL A 90 67.11 9.77 -25.55
C VAL A 90 67.49 10.35 -24.18
N MET A 91 68.32 9.60 -23.45
CA MET A 91 68.79 9.94 -22.11
C MET A 91 70.31 10.24 -22.08
N ASP A 92 70.70 11.45 -21.66
CA ASP A 92 72.09 11.77 -21.33
C ASP A 92 72.34 11.49 -19.85
N LEU A 93 73.36 10.69 -19.54
CA LEU A 93 73.77 10.37 -18.17
C LEU A 93 75.01 11.17 -17.77
N GLU A 94 75.08 11.51 -16.48
CA GLU A 94 76.31 11.95 -15.83
C GLU A 94 77.50 11.02 -16.13
N GLY A 95 78.70 11.60 -16.22
CA GLY A 95 79.89 10.88 -16.67
C GLY A 95 80.64 10.16 -15.55
N THR A 96 81.06 8.93 -15.85
CA THR A 96 81.77 8.05 -14.92
C THR A 96 83.25 8.45 -14.78
N ASP A 97 83.93 7.97 -13.74
CA ASP A 97 85.30 8.37 -13.35
C ASP A 97 85.38 9.87 -13.04
N GLY A 98 84.38 10.36 -12.32
CA GLY A 98 84.27 11.75 -11.86
C GLY A 98 85.25 12.06 -10.71
N ARG A 99 85.64 13.34 -10.61
CA ARG A 99 86.34 13.87 -9.41
C ARG A 99 85.43 14.71 -8.50
N GLU A 100 84.13 14.75 -8.78
CA GLU A 100 83.23 15.75 -8.20
C GLU A 100 82.38 15.24 -7.02
N ARG A 101 82.21 13.92 -6.81
CA ARG A 101 81.37 13.39 -5.71
C ARG A 101 82.10 12.49 -4.70
N GLY A 102 83.34 12.03 -4.97
CA GLY A 102 84.15 11.28 -3.99
C GLY A 102 83.88 9.78 -3.95
N GLU A 103 83.84 9.15 -2.78
CA GLU A 103 83.58 7.69 -2.68
C GLU A 103 82.12 7.32 -3.03
N ASP A 104 81.18 8.24 -2.75
CA ASP A 104 79.76 8.13 -3.09
C ASP A 104 79.48 8.20 -4.61
N ASP A 105 80.42 8.75 -5.40
CA ASP A 105 80.34 8.81 -6.88
C ASP A 105 80.06 7.41 -7.44
N THR A 106 80.78 6.40 -6.93
CA THR A 106 80.67 5.01 -7.37
C THR A 106 79.32 4.35 -7.06
N ALA A 107 78.50 4.92 -6.17
CA ALA A 107 77.14 4.42 -5.92
C ALA A 107 76.15 5.00 -6.95
N PHE A 108 76.24 6.31 -7.19
CA PHE A 108 75.39 7.01 -8.17
C PHE A 108 75.66 6.55 -9.61
N GLU A 109 76.93 6.31 -9.98
CA GLU A 109 77.31 5.71 -11.27
C GLU A 109 76.62 4.36 -11.51
N LYS A 110 76.68 3.44 -10.53
CA LYS A 110 76.09 2.10 -10.61
C LYS A 110 74.57 2.18 -10.74
N GLN A 111 73.91 2.99 -9.90
CA GLN A 111 72.46 3.20 -9.95
C GLN A 111 72.03 3.78 -11.29
N SER A 112 72.75 4.78 -11.81
CA SER A 112 72.47 5.40 -13.11
C SER A 112 72.64 4.43 -14.27
N ALA A 113 73.73 3.66 -14.30
CA ALA A 113 73.98 2.66 -15.35
C ALA A 113 72.95 1.52 -15.34
N LEU A 114 72.52 1.05 -14.16
CA LEU A 114 71.46 0.05 -14.03
C LEU A 114 70.11 0.61 -14.46
N PHE A 115 69.79 1.86 -14.11
CA PHE A 115 68.57 2.53 -14.53
C PHE A 115 68.52 2.73 -16.05
N ALA A 116 69.63 3.10 -16.68
CA ALA A 116 69.75 3.17 -18.13
C ALA A 116 69.39 1.83 -18.80
N LEU A 117 69.90 0.71 -18.29
CA LEU A 117 69.66 -0.63 -18.84
C LEU A 117 68.26 -1.19 -18.53
N ALA A 118 67.66 -0.81 -17.40
CA ALA A 118 66.28 -1.15 -17.07
C ALA A 118 65.28 -0.51 -18.06
N VAL A 119 65.47 0.79 -18.34
CA VAL A 119 64.51 1.61 -19.10
C VAL A 119 64.77 1.57 -20.61
N SER A 120 66.04 1.49 -21.04
CA SER A 120 66.41 1.62 -22.47
C SER A 120 66.22 0.34 -23.29
N ASP A 121 65.89 0.51 -24.57
CA ASP A 121 66.02 -0.53 -25.59
C ASP A 121 67.44 -0.58 -26.19
N ILE A 122 68.12 0.58 -26.23
CA ILE A 122 69.45 0.76 -26.80
C ILE A 122 70.32 1.58 -25.82
N VAL A 123 71.50 1.08 -25.49
CA VAL A 123 72.49 1.79 -24.65
C VAL A 123 73.76 2.03 -25.45
N LEU A 124 74.08 3.30 -25.68
CA LEU A 124 75.30 3.75 -26.33
C LEU A 124 76.45 3.76 -25.31
N ILE A 125 77.55 3.10 -25.61
CA ILE A 125 78.73 3.02 -24.75
C ILE A 125 79.86 3.82 -25.40
N ASN A 126 80.02 5.06 -24.96
CA ASN A 126 80.92 6.03 -25.57
C ASN A 126 82.32 5.92 -24.92
N MET A 127 83.32 5.50 -25.71
CA MET A 127 84.68 5.19 -25.24
C MET A 127 85.74 5.69 -26.24
N TRP A 128 86.95 6.03 -25.80
CA TRP A 128 88.00 6.46 -26.72
C TRP A 128 88.73 5.27 -27.36
N CYS A 129 89.17 5.42 -28.61
CA CYS A 129 89.95 4.40 -29.33
C CYS A 129 91.26 4.01 -28.61
N HIS A 130 91.80 4.87 -27.74
CA HIS A 130 93.01 4.64 -26.97
C HIS A 130 92.76 3.94 -25.61
N ASP A 131 91.51 3.75 -25.21
CA ASP A 131 91.13 3.00 -24.00
C ASP A 131 90.82 1.53 -24.27
N ILE A 132 90.62 1.15 -25.55
CA ILE A 132 90.47 -0.24 -25.96
C ILE A 132 91.71 -1.03 -25.54
N GLY A 133 91.51 -2.10 -24.77
CA GLY A 133 92.57 -2.91 -24.18
C GLY A 133 93.12 -2.40 -22.83
N ARG A 134 92.67 -1.24 -22.33
CA ARG A 134 92.93 -0.81 -20.94
C ARG A 134 91.86 -1.35 -20.01
N GLU A 135 92.23 -1.69 -18.79
CA GLU A 135 91.32 -2.38 -17.86
C GLU A 135 90.37 -1.42 -17.12
N GLN A 136 90.90 -0.32 -16.57
CA GLN A 136 90.07 0.68 -15.87
C GLN A 136 89.38 1.63 -16.87
N ALA A 137 90.14 2.25 -17.78
CA ALA A 137 89.63 3.30 -18.67
C ALA A 137 88.59 2.83 -19.72
N ALA A 138 88.48 1.52 -19.98
CA ALA A 138 87.40 0.95 -20.80
C ALA A 138 86.10 0.68 -20.02
N ASN A 139 85.96 1.22 -18.80
CA ASN A 139 84.84 0.99 -17.88
C ASN A 139 84.57 -0.51 -17.56
N LYS A 140 85.57 -1.40 -17.65
CA LYS A 140 85.36 -2.84 -17.40
C LYS A 140 84.80 -3.17 -16.01
N PRO A 141 85.22 -2.53 -14.89
CA PRO A 141 84.65 -2.81 -13.57
C PRO A 141 83.17 -2.38 -13.44
N LEU A 142 82.80 -1.29 -14.11
CA LEU A 142 81.40 -0.85 -14.18
C LEU A 142 80.58 -1.86 -14.98
N LEU A 143 81.05 -2.30 -16.15
CA LEU A 143 80.37 -3.33 -16.96
C LEU A 143 80.25 -4.67 -16.23
N GLN A 144 81.28 -5.11 -15.48
CA GLN A 144 81.20 -6.29 -14.62
C GLN A 144 80.12 -6.15 -13.54
N THR A 145 80.13 -5.04 -12.80
CA THR A 145 79.13 -4.76 -11.75
C THR A 145 77.72 -4.72 -12.33
N VAL A 146 77.57 -4.02 -13.47
CA VAL A 146 76.32 -3.86 -14.20
C VAL A 146 75.79 -5.21 -14.70
N PHE A 147 76.59 -6.06 -15.34
CA PHE A 147 76.15 -7.39 -15.75
C PHE A 147 75.81 -8.30 -14.56
N GLN A 148 76.57 -8.22 -13.46
CA GLN A 148 76.33 -9.01 -12.25
C GLN A 148 74.98 -8.68 -11.62
N VAL A 149 74.69 -7.38 -11.48
CA VAL A 149 73.44 -6.92 -10.90
C VAL A 149 72.30 -7.09 -11.91
N MET A 150 72.54 -6.90 -13.21
CA MET A 150 71.53 -7.14 -14.26
C MET A 150 70.98 -8.58 -14.20
N MET A 151 71.85 -9.58 -14.11
CA MET A 151 71.45 -11.00 -14.02
C MET A 151 70.76 -11.40 -12.71
N ARG A 152 70.79 -10.54 -11.68
CA ARG A 152 70.04 -10.74 -10.42
C ARG A 152 68.70 -10.03 -10.45
N LEU A 153 68.70 -8.79 -10.92
CA LEU A 153 67.52 -7.93 -10.93
C LEU A 153 66.53 -8.31 -12.03
N PHE A 154 66.98 -8.54 -13.27
CA PHE A 154 66.10 -8.57 -14.44
C PHE A 154 66.10 -9.92 -15.17
N SER A 155 64.93 -10.30 -15.67
CA SER A 155 64.77 -11.44 -16.59
C SER A 155 65.42 -11.17 -17.97
N PRO A 156 65.75 -12.19 -18.77
CA PRO A 156 66.28 -12.01 -20.12
C PRO A 156 65.36 -11.17 -21.03
N ARG A 157 65.86 -9.98 -21.42
CA ARG A 157 65.34 -9.05 -22.44
C ARG A 157 66.53 -8.71 -23.34
N LYS A 158 66.39 -8.69 -24.66
CA LYS A 158 67.50 -8.37 -25.57
C LYS A 158 67.64 -6.86 -25.74
N THR A 159 68.47 -6.22 -24.91
CA THR A 159 68.84 -4.80 -25.03
C THR A 159 70.06 -4.66 -25.95
N THR A 160 70.12 -3.63 -26.81
CA THR A 160 71.28 -3.42 -27.68
C THR A 160 72.35 -2.56 -26.99
N LEU A 161 73.54 -3.13 -26.80
CA LEU A 161 74.74 -2.41 -26.37
C LEU A 161 75.51 -1.96 -27.61
N MET A 162 75.51 -0.66 -27.89
CA MET A 162 76.20 -0.07 -29.04
C MET A 162 77.46 0.68 -28.59
N PHE A 163 78.61 0.05 -28.76
CA PHE A 163 79.91 0.64 -28.44
C PHE A 163 80.28 1.67 -29.51
N VAL A 164 80.35 2.94 -29.11
CA VAL A 164 80.75 4.06 -29.95
C VAL A 164 82.19 4.44 -29.62
N ILE A 165 83.10 3.95 -30.45
CA ILE A 165 84.53 4.23 -30.37
C ILE A 165 84.78 5.64 -30.93
N ARG A 166 85.27 6.54 -30.07
CA ARG A 166 85.64 7.92 -30.40
C ARG A 166 87.10 8.01 -30.84
N ASP A 167 87.40 9.05 -31.62
CA ASP A 167 88.74 9.44 -32.04
C ASP A 167 89.54 8.28 -32.64
N LYS A 168 88.91 7.66 -33.64
CA LYS A 168 89.42 6.54 -34.43
C LYS A 168 90.83 6.82 -34.97
N THR A 169 91.78 6.02 -34.49
CA THR A 169 93.19 6.04 -34.92
C THR A 169 93.38 5.38 -36.30
N ARG A 170 94.63 5.15 -36.72
CA ARG A 170 94.95 4.44 -37.98
C ARG A 170 94.54 2.96 -37.97
N THR A 171 94.15 2.39 -36.82
CA THR A 171 93.75 0.98 -36.69
C THR A 171 92.36 0.73 -37.32
N PRO A 172 92.22 -0.23 -38.24
CA PRO A 172 90.92 -0.54 -38.84
C PRO A 172 89.91 -1.09 -37.82
N LEU A 173 88.64 -0.72 -37.97
CA LEU A 173 87.53 -1.23 -37.12
C LEU A 173 87.46 -2.77 -37.14
N LYS A 174 87.74 -3.39 -38.30
CA LYS A 174 87.83 -4.86 -38.46
C LYS A 174 88.80 -5.55 -37.49
N ASN A 175 89.76 -4.82 -36.91
CA ASN A 175 90.72 -5.35 -35.94
C ASN A 175 90.34 -4.98 -34.50
N LEU A 176 89.65 -3.85 -34.30
CA LEU A 176 89.20 -3.37 -32.98
C LEU A 176 87.93 -4.09 -32.51
N GLU A 177 86.98 -4.34 -33.41
CA GLU A 177 85.70 -4.97 -33.11
C GLU A 177 85.85 -6.40 -32.53
N PRO A 178 86.66 -7.32 -33.11
CA PRO A 178 86.84 -8.65 -32.53
C PRO A 178 87.44 -8.60 -31.12
N VAL A 179 88.44 -7.74 -30.89
CA VAL A 179 89.08 -7.55 -29.57
C VAL A 179 88.08 -7.04 -28.55
N LEU A 180 87.24 -6.06 -28.93
CA LEU A 180 86.21 -5.52 -28.04
C LEU A 180 85.13 -6.57 -27.73
N ARG A 181 84.67 -7.34 -28.72
CA ARG A 181 83.71 -8.45 -28.52
C ARG A 181 84.29 -9.55 -27.61
N GLU A 182 85.56 -9.90 -27.78
CA GLU A 182 86.26 -10.87 -26.94
C GLU A 182 86.41 -10.36 -25.49
N ASP A 183 86.72 -9.07 -25.29
CA ASP A 183 86.78 -8.44 -23.97
C ASP A 183 85.41 -8.40 -23.27
N ILE A 184 84.33 -8.10 -23.99
CA ILE A 184 82.95 -8.13 -23.44
C ILE A 184 82.56 -9.56 -23.05
N GLN A 185 82.93 -10.57 -23.85
CA GLN A 185 82.67 -11.98 -23.53
C GLN A 185 83.46 -12.43 -22.28
N LYS A 186 84.75 -12.05 -22.16
CA LYS A 186 85.55 -12.30 -20.94
C LYS A 186 84.92 -11.63 -19.71
N ILE A 187 84.42 -10.41 -19.85
CA ILE A 187 83.67 -9.71 -18.80
C ILE A 187 82.43 -10.53 -18.40
N TRP A 188 81.60 -10.95 -19.36
CA TRP A 188 80.40 -11.78 -19.11
C TRP A 188 80.70 -13.08 -18.37
N ASP A 189 81.79 -13.76 -18.73
CA ASP A 189 82.15 -15.06 -18.14
C ASP A 189 82.95 -14.94 -16.83
N SER A 190 83.54 -13.78 -16.55
CA SER A 190 84.15 -13.47 -15.24
C SER A 190 83.12 -13.19 -14.13
N VAL A 191 81.88 -12.84 -14.50
CA VAL A 191 80.86 -12.37 -13.57
C VAL A 191 80.15 -13.55 -12.88
N PRO A 192 79.95 -13.52 -11.54
CA PRO A 192 79.19 -14.55 -10.81
C PRO A 192 77.70 -14.59 -11.21
N LYS A 193 77.33 -15.58 -12.03
CA LYS A 193 75.96 -15.80 -12.55
C LYS A 193 75.10 -16.60 -11.55
N PRO A 194 73.80 -16.27 -11.36
CA PRO A 194 72.88 -17.09 -10.57
C PRO A 194 72.67 -18.48 -11.15
N GLN A 195 72.20 -19.43 -10.34
CA GLN A 195 72.01 -20.84 -10.73
C GLN A 195 71.14 -21.00 -12.00
N ALA A 196 70.12 -20.16 -12.17
CA ALA A 196 69.22 -20.18 -13.33
C ALA A 196 69.83 -19.63 -14.64
N HIS A 197 70.96 -18.90 -14.56
CA HIS A 197 71.59 -18.23 -15.71
C HIS A 197 73.06 -18.65 -15.91
N LYS A 198 73.49 -19.73 -15.25
CA LYS A 198 74.88 -20.19 -15.23
C LYS A 198 75.44 -20.52 -16.62
N GLU A 199 74.60 -21.05 -17.51
CA GLU A 199 74.95 -21.45 -18.87
C GLU A 199 74.40 -20.49 -19.94
N THR A 200 73.78 -19.37 -19.55
CA THR A 200 73.15 -18.44 -20.51
C THR A 200 74.20 -17.59 -21.24
N PRO A 201 74.20 -17.55 -22.59
CA PRO A 201 75.14 -16.76 -23.37
C PRO A 201 74.79 -15.27 -23.34
N LEU A 202 75.80 -14.42 -23.57
CA LEU A 202 75.65 -12.96 -23.65
C LEU A 202 74.55 -12.55 -24.65
N SER A 203 74.46 -13.26 -25.77
CA SER A 203 73.52 -13.02 -26.86
C SER A 203 72.04 -13.10 -26.48
N ASP A 204 71.69 -13.67 -25.32
CA ASP A 204 70.31 -13.77 -24.86
C ASP A 204 69.85 -12.61 -23.98
N PHE A 205 70.79 -11.84 -23.43
CA PHE A 205 70.54 -10.57 -22.76
C PHE A 205 70.90 -9.36 -23.65
N PHE A 206 71.90 -9.49 -24.53
CA PHE A 206 72.43 -8.35 -25.26
C PHE A 206 72.69 -8.62 -26.73
N ASN A 207 72.23 -7.72 -27.60
CA ASN A 207 72.83 -7.53 -28.91
C ASN A 207 74.05 -6.61 -28.75
N VAL A 208 75.16 -6.90 -29.44
CA VAL A 208 76.39 -6.11 -29.34
C VAL A 208 76.72 -5.51 -30.70
N GLU A 209 76.67 -4.18 -30.76
CA GLU A 209 76.94 -3.35 -31.92
C GLU A 209 78.24 -2.57 -31.70
N VAL A 210 79.04 -2.35 -32.74
CA VAL A 210 80.30 -1.58 -32.64
C VAL A 210 80.38 -0.59 -33.79
N VAL A 211 80.61 0.68 -33.46
CA VAL A 211 80.71 1.81 -34.38
C VAL A 211 81.97 2.61 -34.03
N ALA A 212 82.68 3.15 -35.02
CA ALA A 212 83.86 3.98 -34.79
C ALA A 212 83.79 5.29 -35.55
N LEU A 213 83.91 6.39 -34.82
CA LEU A 213 83.84 7.78 -35.30
C LEU A 213 85.23 8.42 -35.37
N SER A 214 85.48 9.23 -36.41
CA SER A 214 86.64 10.11 -36.51
C SER A 214 86.68 11.11 -35.34
N SER A 215 87.87 11.68 -35.06
CA SER A 215 87.98 12.77 -34.08
C SER A 215 87.17 13.99 -34.53
N TYR A 216 86.43 14.59 -33.59
CA TYR A 216 85.63 15.78 -33.86
C TYR A 216 86.52 17.01 -34.12
N GLU A 217 87.57 17.18 -33.32
CA GLU A 217 88.47 18.34 -33.39
C GLU A 217 89.39 18.29 -34.63
N GLU A 218 89.91 17.11 -34.99
CA GLU A 218 90.77 16.99 -36.17
C GLU A 218 90.00 16.89 -37.51
N LYS A 219 88.78 16.30 -37.50
CA LYS A 219 88.11 15.78 -38.70
C LYS A 219 86.59 15.95 -38.65
N GLU A 220 86.14 17.13 -38.21
CA GLU A 220 84.73 17.50 -37.98
C GLU A 220 83.75 17.02 -39.08
N GLU A 221 84.05 17.27 -40.35
CA GLU A 221 83.17 16.87 -41.48
C GLU A 221 83.04 15.34 -41.62
N GLN A 222 84.12 14.58 -41.38
CA GLN A 222 84.05 13.11 -41.39
C GLN A 222 83.28 12.59 -40.18
N PHE A 223 83.37 13.26 -39.03
CA PHE A 223 82.55 12.93 -37.87
C PHE A 223 81.06 13.18 -38.18
N LYS A 224 80.70 14.33 -38.76
CA LYS A 224 79.32 14.66 -39.17
C LYS A 224 78.76 13.62 -40.16
N GLU A 225 79.52 13.26 -41.18
CA GLU A 225 79.14 12.21 -42.15
C GLU A 225 78.90 10.85 -41.45
N GLN A 226 79.80 10.45 -40.55
CA GLN A 226 79.69 9.18 -39.84
C GLN A 226 78.54 9.16 -38.82
N VAL A 227 78.28 10.29 -38.15
CA VAL A 227 77.11 10.47 -37.26
C VAL A 227 75.80 10.49 -38.05
N TYR A 228 75.77 11.10 -39.25
CA TYR A 228 74.62 11.03 -40.14
C TYR A 228 74.32 9.59 -40.58
N ASN A 229 75.35 8.84 -40.99
CA ASN A 229 75.21 7.42 -41.33
C ASN A 229 74.79 6.56 -40.12
N LEU A 230 75.27 6.87 -38.91
CA LEU A 230 74.82 6.24 -37.67
C LEU A 230 73.34 6.56 -37.39
N ARG A 231 72.91 7.82 -37.57
CA ARG A 231 71.53 8.28 -37.41
C ARG A 231 70.55 7.49 -38.29
N GLN A 232 70.93 7.14 -39.52
CA GLN A 232 70.09 6.33 -40.41
C GLN A 232 69.71 4.97 -39.79
N ARG A 233 70.53 4.40 -38.90
CA ARG A 233 70.23 3.13 -38.22
C ARG A 233 69.12 3.21 -37.16
N PHE A 234 68.74 4.41 -36.72
CA PHE A 234 67.71 4.62 -35.67
C PHE A 234 66.30 4.77 -36.23
N PHE A 235 66.15 5.16 -37.50
CA PHE A 235 64.88 5.03 -38.21
C PHE A 235 64.51 3.54 -38.28
N GLN A 236 63.24 3.21 -38.10
CA GLN A 236 62.75 1.82 -38.02
C GLN A 236 63.38 0.97 -36.89
N SER A 237 64.03 1.58 -35.89
CA SER A 237 64.70 0.86 -34.78
C SER A 237 63.81 -0.15 -34.03
N VAL A 238 62.50 0.10 -33.97
CA VAL A 238 61.48 -0.73 -33.31
C VAL A 238 60.96 -1.90 -34.18
N ALA A 239 61.30 -1.93 -35.48
CA ALA A 239 60.87 -3.01 -36.38
C ALA A 239 61.51 -4.36 -35.98
N PRO A 240 60.89 -5.50 -36.34
CA PRO A 240 61.47 -6.83 -36.08
C PRO A 240 62.87 -6.98 -36.71
N GLY A 241 63.89 -7.21 -35.88
CA GLY A 241 65.29 -7.25 -36.31
C GLY A 241 66.01 -5.89 -36.33
N GLY A 242 65.33 -4.80 -35.95
CA GLY A 242 65.91 -3.48 -35.73
C GLY A 242 66.70 -3.37 -34.42
N LEU A 243 67.27 -2.19 -34.17
CA LEU A 243 68.14 -1.94 -33.01
C LEU A 243 67.46 -2.14 -31.63
N ALA A 244 66.14 -2.04 -31.51
CA ALA A 244 65.43 -2.10 -30.23
C ALA A 244 65.18 -3.52 -29.69
N GLY A 245 65.74 -4.55 -30.33
CA GLY A 245 65.77 -5.92 -29.79
C GLY A 245 64.41 -6.62 -29.74
N ASP A 246 64.17 -7.40 -28.68
CA ASP A 246 62.96 -8.25 -28.56
C ASP A 246 61.78 -7.60 -27.82
N ARG A 247 61.98 -6.42 -27.23
CA ARG A 247 60.98 -5.50 -26.65
C ARG A 247 59.98 -6.10 -25.63
N ARG A 248 60.20 -7.32 -25.13
CA ARG A 248 59.25 -8.03 -24.23
C ARG A 248 58.90 -7.25 -22.96
N GLY A 249 59.90 -6.58 -22.39
CA GLY A 249 59.79 -5.77 -21.17
C GLY A 249 59.26 -4.35 -21.37
N VAL A 250 58.90 -3.93 -22.60
CA VAL A 250 58.39 -2.58 -22.85
C VAL A 250 57.01 -2.39 -22.21
N VAL A 251 56.82 -1.24 -21.58
CA VAL A 251 55.54 -0.75 -21.01
C VAL A 251 54.84 0.18 -22.01
N PRO A 252 53.52 0.39 -21.89
CA PRO A 252 52.84 1.44 -22.65
C PRO A 252 53.39 2.84 -22.35
N ALA A 253 53.42 3.71 -23.34
CA ALA A 253 54.05 5.03 -23.27
C ALA A 253 53.40 5.96 -22.23
N ASN A 254 52.07 5.87 -22.03
CA ASN A 254 51.34 6.56 -20.95
C ASN A 254 51.70 6.04 -19.54
N ALA A 255 52.38 4.90 -19.42
CA ALA A 255 52.92 4.37 -18.19
C ALA A 255 54.42 4.65 -17.98
N PHE A 256 55.08 5.33 -18.94
CA PHE A 256 56.54 5.56 -18.91
C PHE A 256 57.02 6.29 -17.64
N ALA A 257 56.41 7.43 -17.28
CA ALA A 257 56.79 8.19 -16.08
C ALA A 257 56.69 7.36 -14.80
N PHE A 258 55.56 6.69 -14.61
CA PHE A 258 55.32 5.83 -13.45
C PHE A 258 56.31 4.65 -13.41
N SER A 259 56.51 3.98 -14.55
CA SER A 259 57.46 2.87 -14.67
C SER A 259 58.90 3.29 -14.36
N ALA A 260 59.37 4.40 -14.94
CA ALA A 260 60.70 4.94 -14.71
C ALA A 260 60.88 5.36 -13.23
N LYS A 261 59.88 6.00 -12.62
CA LYS A 261 59.90 6.37 -11.20
C LYS A 261 60.04 5.14 -10.30
N GLN A 262 59.24 4.10 -10.52
CA GLN A 262 59.27 2.87 -9.72
C GLN A 262 60.60 2.11 -9.89
N MET A 263 61.08 1.96 -11.13
CA MET A 263 62.40 1.36 -11.40
C MET A 263 63.53 2.12 -10.69
N TRP A 264 63.51 3.46 -10.71
CA TRP A 264 64.48 4.28 -9.98
C TRP A 264 64.40 4.08 -8.46
N GLN A 265 63.20 3.99 -7.88
CA GLN A 265 63.03 3.74 -6.45
C GLN A 265 63.58 2.36 -6.03
N VAL A 266 63.26 1.30 -6.78
CA VAL A 266 63.76 -0.06 -6.50
C VAL A 266 65.30 -0.14 -6.61
N ILE A 267 65.88 0.53 -7.61
CA ILE A 267 67.34 0.62 -7.80
C ILE A 267 68.00 1.45 -6.68
N LYS A 268 67.40 2.58 -6.27
CA LYS A 268 67.93 3.42 -5.18
C LYS A 268 67.90 2.68 -3.83
N GLU A 269 66.93 1.80 -3.63
CA GLU A 269 66.78 0.93 -2.45
C GLU A 269 67.60 -0.38 -2.52
N ASN A 270 68.30 -0.65 -3.64
CA ASN A 270 69.07 -1.88 -3.89
C ASN A 270 68.24 -3.18 -3.73
N LYS A 271 66.98 -3.17 -4.16
CA LYS A 271 66.06 -4.32 -4.14
C LYS A 271 66.02 -5.04 -5.49
N ASP A 272 65.59 -6.30 -5.50
CA ASP A 272 65.38 -7.09 -6.72
C ASP A 272 64.24 -6.52 -7.60
N LEU A 273 64.42 -6.48 -8.93
CA LEU A 273 63.58 -5.73 -9.88
C LEU A 273 63.01 -6.62 -11.01
N ASP A 274 62.23 -7.63 -10.61
CA ASP A 274 61.52 -8.54 -11.52
C ASP A 274 60.68 -7.77 -12.56
N LEU A 275 61.08 -7.80 -13.83
CA LEU A 275 60.40 -7.05 -14.91
C LEU A 275 59.00 -7.58 -15.24
N PRO A 276 58.75 -8.90 -15.37
CA PRO A 276 57.41 -9.45 -15.41
C PRO A 276 56.51 -8.94 -14.28
N ALA A 277 56.92 -9.08 -13.01
CA ALA A 277 56.13 -8.63 -11.86
C ALA A 277 55.94 -7.11 -11.85
N HIS A 278 56.96 -6.33 -12.22
CA HIS A 278 56.86 -4.88 -12.38
C HIS A 278 55.89 -4.49 -13.51
N LYS A 279 55.86 -5.22 -14.62
CA LYS A 279 54.92 -5.00 -15.73
C LYS A 279 53.47 -5.29 -15.29
N VAL A 280 53.25 -6.40 -14.57
CA VAL A 280 51.97 -6.75 -13.94
C VAL A 280 51.53 -5.65 -12.97
N MET A 281 52.44 -5.16 -12.12
CA MET A 281 52.19 -4.08 -11.14
C MET A 281 51.81 -2.76 -11.83
N VAL A 282 52.61 -2.31 -12.81
CA VAL A 282 52.33 -1.08 -13.58
C VAL A 282 51.00 -1.19 -14.31
N ALA A 283 50.70 -2.33 -14.93
CA ALA A 283 49.39 -2.59 -15.52
C ALA A 283 48.27 -2.56 -14.47
N THR A 284 48.49 -3.13 -13.27
CA THR A 284 47.46 -3.21 -12.22
C THR A 284 47.08 -1.83 -11.72
N VAL A 285 48.07 -0.96 -11.48
CA VAL A 285 47.85 0.43 -11.06
C VAL A 285 47.18 1.24 -12.17
N ARG A 286 47.73 1.23 -13.41
CA ARG A 286 47.15 2.02 -14.51
C ARG A 286 45.74 1.56 -14.90
N CYS A 287 45.49 0.26 -14.99
CA CYS A 287 44.14 -0.26 -15.25
C CYS A 287 43.15 0.03 -14.10
N GLU A 288 43.62 0.27 -12.87
CA GLU A 288 42.77 0.71 -11.75
C GLU A 288 42.51 2.22 -11.78
N GLU A 289 43.51 3.04 -12.11
CA GLU A 289 43.35 4.49 -12.34
C GLU A 289 42.33 4.73 -13.46
N ILE A 290 42.51 4.11 -14.64
CA ILE A 290 41.58 4.20 -15.78
C ILE A 290 40.18 3.71 -15.38
N ALA A 291 40.06 2.59 -14.67
CA ALA A 291 38.74 2.09 -14.22
C ALA A 291 38.03 3.09 -13.29
N ASN A 292 38.74 3.70 -12.35
CA ASN A 292 38.16 4.67 -11.43
C ASN A 292 37.81 5.99 -12.14
N GLU A 293 38.60 6.43 -13.13
CA GLU A 293 38.29 7.59 -13.97
C GLU A 293 37.03 7.36 -14.83
N LYS A 294 36.93 6.21 -15.51
CA LYS A 294 35.72 5.86 -16.30
C LYS A 294 34.48 5.68 -15.43
N PHE A 295 34.63 5.17 -14.20
CA PHE A 295 33.54 5.14 -13.22
C PHE A 295 33.09 6.55 -12.79
N ALA A 296 34.03 7.48 -12.56
CA ALA A 296 33.70 8.88 -12.26
C ALA A 296 33.05 9.60 -13.46
N SER A 297 33.54 9.36 -14.67
CA SER A 297 32.94 9.85 -15.93
C SER A 297 31.49 9.35 -16.10
N PHE A 298 31.21 8.08 -15.80
CA PHE A 298 29.86 7.53 -15.83
C PHE A 298 28.91 8.26 -14.86
N ILE A 299 29.35 8.53 -13.62
CA ILE A 299 28.57 9.29 -12.62
C ILE A 299 28.34 10.76 -13.05
N ALA A 300 29.24 11.32 -13.86
CA ALA A 300 29.10 12.65 -14.45
C ALA A 300 28.28 12.68 -15.75
N ASN A 301 27.95 11.52 -16.35
CA ASN A 301 27.34 11.43 -17.67
C ASN A 301 25.89 11.94 -17.67
N GLU A 302 25.59 12.91 -18.53
CA GLU A 302 24.27 13.54 -18.64
C GLU A 302 23.20 12.51 -19.03
N ASN A 303 23.48 11.61 -19.99
CA ASN A 303 22.53 10.57 -20.42
C ASN A 303 22.20 9.56 -19.31
N TRP A 304 23.13 9.30 -18.38
CA TRP A 304 22.84 8.48 -17.20
C TRP A 304 21.90 9.22 -16.24
N ARG A 305 22.20 10.49 -15.95
CA ARG A 305 21.40 11.32 -15.03
C ARG A 305 19.98 11.56 -15.53
N GLU A 306 19.82 11.86 -16.82
CA GLU A 306 18.51 11.96 -17.46
C GLU A 306 17.72 10.64 -17.37
N LEU A 307 18.39 9.49 -17.50
CA LEU A 307 17.76 8.18 -17.40
C LEU A 307 17.34 7.86 -15.95
N GLU A 308 18.18 8.24 -14.98
CA GLU A 308 17.93 8.09 -13.55
C GLU A 308 16.76 8.97 -13.06
N GLU A 309 16.75 10.26 -13.43
CA GLU A 309 15.66 11.20 -13.13
C GLU A 309 14.35 10.79 -13.85
N ALA A 310 14.43 10.35 -15.10
CA ALA A 310 13.26 9.86 -15.82
C ALA A 310 12.63 8.63 -15.13
N VAL A 311 13.44 7.71 -14.57
CA VAL A 311 12.91 6.56 -13.80
C VAL A 311 12.27 7.00 -12.49
N GLN A 312 12.82 7.99 -11.78
CA GLN A 312 12.18 8.55 -10.58
C GLN A 312 10.80 9.17 -10.88
N SER A 313 10.59 9.65 -12.11
CA SER A 313 9.28 10.17 -12.57
C SER A 313 8.27 9.07 -12.96
N GLY A 314 8.72 7.86 -13.32
CA GLY A 314 7.85 6.77 -13.76
C GLY A 314 8.51 5.73 -14.67
N PRO A 315 7.73 4.84 -15.30
CA PRO A 315 8.26 3.74 -16.10
C PRO A 315 8.82 4.22 -17.46
N VAL A 316 10.13 4.01 -17.69
CA VAL A 316 10.83 4.43 -18.90
C VAL A 316 10.87 3.31 -19.95
N SER A 317 10.25 3.54 -21.11
CA SER A 317 10.29 2.61 -22.25
C SER A 317 11.71 2.45 -22.82
N GLY A 318 12.11 1.21 -23.11
CA GLY A 318 13.42 0.90 -23.67
C GLY A 318 14.62 1.18 -22.75
N PHE A 319 14.40 1.26 -21.43
CA PHE A 319 15.44 1.49 -20.41
C PHE A 319 16.66 0.57 -20.61
N GLY A 320 16.43 -0.74 -20.83
CA GLY A 320 17.52 -1.71 -20.98
C GLY A 320 18.47 -1.36 -22.12
N LYS A 321 17.92 -0.98 -23.29
CA LYS A 321 18.73 -0.57 -24.46
C LYS A 321 19.49 0.73 -24.22
N LYS A 322 18.87 1.72 -23.58
CA LYS A 322 19.55 2.98 -23.21
C LYS A 322 20.71 2.71 -22.26
N LEU A 323 20.46 1.99 -21.17
CA LEU A 323 21.46 1.69 -20.16
C LEU A 323 22.59 0.83 -20.71
N SER A 324 22.28 -0.22 -21.49
CA SER A 324 23.29 -1.03 -22.16
C SER A 324 24.17 -0.21 -23.11
N SER A 325 23.65 0.81 -23.80
CA SER A 325 24.45 1.69 -24.65
C SER A 325 25.43 2.55 -23.85
N ILE A 326 25.01 3.10 -22.70
CA ILE A 326 25.87 3.95 -21.84
C ILE A 326 26.95 3.10 -21.17
N LEU A 327 26.57 1.92 -20.63
CA LEU A 327 27.52 0.95 -20.07
C LEU A 327 28.54 0.49 -21.12
N GLN A 328 28.09 0.20 -22.35
CA GLN A 328 28.98 -0.24 -23.42
C GLN A 328 29.97 0.84 -23.85
N SER A 329 29.55 2.12 -23.90
CA SER A 329 30.47 3.25 -24.16
C SER A 329 31.60 3.27 -23.13
N CYS A 330 31.25 3.33 -21.84
CA CYS A 330 32.20 3.36 -20.73
C CYS A 330 33.18 2.17 -20.74
N LEU A 331 32.69 0.96 -21.00
CA LEU A 331 33.53 -0.24 -21.09
C LEU A 331 34.41 -0.27 -22.36
N SER A 332 33.98 0.35 -23.46
CA SER A 332 34.77 0.45 -24.71
C SER A 332 35.85 1.53 -24.66
N GLU A 333 35.61 2.64 -23.95
CA GLU A 333 36.64 3.63 -23.64
C GLU A 333 37.72 3.01 -22.75
N TYR A 334 37.31 2.26 -21.72
CA TYR A 334 38.22 1.48 -20.89
C TYR A 334 39.07 0.51 -21.73
N ASP A 335 38.47 -0.26 -22.64
CA ASP A 335 39.21 -1.17 -23.53
C ASP A 335 40.24 -0.40 -24.38
N THR A 336 39.88 0.77 -24.88
CA THR A 336 40.72 1.60 -25.75
C THR A 336 41.96 2.09 -25.00
N GLU A 337 41.79 2.66 -23.80
CA GLU A 337 42.90 3.16 -22.98
C GLU A 337 43.72 2.02 -22.35
N ALA A 338 43.08 0.90 -22.01
CA ALA A 338 43.73 -0.27 -21.44
C ALA A 338 44.37 -1.21 -22.50
N THR A 339 44.24 -0.91 -23.81
CA THR A 339 44.57 -1.82 -24.93
C THR A 339 45.99 -2.38 -24.85
N TYR A 340 46.98 -1.57 -24.47
CA TYR A 340 48.40 -1.96 -24.48
C TYR A 340 48.89 -2.64 -23.20
N PHE A 341 48.05 -2.76 -22.17
CA PHE A 341 48.39 -3.45 -20.92
C PHE A 341 48.12 -4.96 -21.02
N GLU A 342 48.60 -5.70 -20.01
CA GLU A 342 48.51 -7.16 -19.96
C GLU A 342 47.06 -7.66 -19.90
N GLU A 343 46.76 -8.69 -20.68
CA GLU A 343 45.39 -9.17 -20.91
C GLU A 343 44.70 -9.68 -19.64
N GLY A 344 45.40 -10.45 -18.79
CA GLY A 344 44.83 -10.91 -17.53
C GLY A 344 44.49 -9.76 -16.58
N VAL A 345 45.35 -8.75 -16.52
CA VAL A 345 45.19 -7.58 -15.65
C VAL A 345 44.04 -6.69 -16.15
N ARG A 346 44.05 -6.30 -17.44
CA ARG A 346 43.01 -5.44 -18.00
C ARG A 346 41.62 -6.09 -17.91
N SER A 347 41.53 -7.42 -18.12
CA SER A 347 40.26 -8.15 -18.07
C SER A 347 39.72 -8.27 -16.64
N SER A 348 40.59 -8.55 -15.66
CA SER A 348 40.22 -8.57 -14.24
C SER A 348 39.74 -7.20 -13.75
N LYS A 349 40.46 -6.12 -14.12
CA LYS A 349 40.07 -4.74 -13.78
C LYS A 349 38.81 -4.28 -14.52
N LYS A 350 38.59 -4.71 -15.76
CA LYS A 350 37.33 -4.49 -16.50
C LYS A 350 36.13 -5.15 -15.82
N GLN A 351 36.29 -6.39 -15.35
CA GLN A 351 35.24 -7.08 -14.60
C GLN A 351 34.91 -6.33 -13.31
N GLN A 352 35.92 -5.89 -12.55
CA GLN A 352 35.72 -5.08 -11.34
C GLN A 352 35.02 -3.73 -11.63
N LEU A 353 35.32 -3.10 -12.78
CA LEU A 353 34.61 -1.91 -13.25
C LEU A 353 33.13 -2.22 -13.59
N GLN A 354 32.87 -3.28 -14.34
CA GLN A 354 31.52 -3.71 -14.69
C GLN A 354 30.71 -4.05 -13.42
N GLU A 355 31.29 -4.73 -12.44
CA GLU A 355 30.62 -5.05 -11.16
C GLU A 355 30.30 -3.78 -10.36
N LYS A 356 31.22 -2.80 -10.27
CA LYS A 356 30.95 -1.48 -9.65
C LYS A 356 29.83 -0.73 -10.37
N LEU A 357 29.85 -0.69 -11.70
CA LEU A 357 28.82 -0.03 -12.52
C LEU A 357 27.45 -0.71 -12.32
N LEU A 358 27.40 -2.05 -12.32
CA LEU A 358 26.17 -2.80 -12.09
C LEU A 358 25.60 -2.57 -10.69
N GLN A 359 26.43 -2.41 -9.66
CA GLN A 359 25.98 -2.03 -8.31
C GLN A 359 25.41 -0.61 -8.26
N LEU A 360 26.01 0.34 -8.98
CA LEU A 360 25.55 1.74 -9.04
C LEU A 360 24.16 1.86 -9.67
N VAL A 361 23.89 1.12 -10.76
CA VAL A 361 22.63 1.24 -11.54
C VAL A 361 21.51 0.30 -11.05
N GLN A 362 21.83 -0.61 -10.12
CA GLN A 362 20.87 -1.59 -9.58
C GLN A 362 19.66 -0.97 -8.85
N PRO A 363 19.78 0.11 -8.05
CA PRO A 363 18.63 0.75 -7.41
C PRO A 363 17.63 1.28 -8.44
N THR A 364 18.10 2.02 -9.45
CA THR A 364 17.29 2.57 -10.54
C THR A 364 16.52 1.47 -11.29
N PHE A 365 17.13 0.30 -11.51
CA PHE A 365 16.42 -0.86 -12.08
C PHE A 365 15.33 -1.41 -11.14
N GLN A 366 15.57 -1.45 -9.82
CA GLN A 366 14.55 -1.86 -8.85
C GLN A 366 13.37 -0.88 -8.79
N ASP A 367 13.64 0.43 -8.87
CA ASP A 367 12.62 1.48 -8.92
C ASP A 367 11.77 1.35 -10.20
N LEU A 368 12.40 1.16 -11.37
CA LEU A 368 11.70 0.89 -12.63
C LEU A 368 10.78 -0.33 -12.53
N LEU A 369 11.26 -1.46 -11.96
CA LEU A 369 10.42 -2.63 -11.71
C LEU A 369 9.29 -2.33 -10.70
N GLY A 370 9.52 -1.43 -9.75
CA GLY A 370 8.51 -0.89 -8.84
C GLY A 370 7.39 -0.15 -9.57
N HIS A 371 7.74 0.78 -10.46
CA HIS A 371 6.82 1.55 -11.30
C HIS A 371 6.07 0.66 -12.31
N LEU A 372 6.75 -0.31 -12.93
CA LEU A 372 6.10 -1.29 -13.80
C LEU A 372 5.09 -2.15 -13.04
N ARG A 373 5.41 -2.59 -11.81
CA ARG A 373 4.49 -3.39 -10.98
C ARG A 373 3.27 -2.57 -10.53
N SER A 374 3.46 -1.34 -10.03
CA SER A 374 2.34 -0.51 -9.60
C SER A 374 1.46 -0.09 -10.78
N GLY A 375 2.06 0.35 -11.88
CA GLY A 375 1.35 0.66 -13.12
C GLY A 375 0.55 -0.54 -13.65
N ALA A 376 1.12 -1.75 -13.65
CA ALA A 376 0.40 -2.96 -14.03
C ALA A 376 -0.77 -3.27 -13.08
N LEU A 377 -0.57 -3.18 -11.77
CA LEU A 377 -1.60 -3.47 -10.77
C LEU A 377 -2.78 -2.49 -10.82
N GLU A 378 -2.54 -1.18 -10.97
CA GLU A 378 -3.63 -0.21 -11.12
C GLU A 378 -4.38 -0.43 -12.45
N ASN A 379 -3.66 -0.65 -13.57
CA ASN A 379 -4.30 -1.02 -14.84
C ASN A 379 -5.14 -2.31 -14.74
N PHE A 380 -4.75 -3.26 -13.90
CA PHE A 380 -5.54 -4.47 -13.62
C PHE A 380 -6.84 -4.16 -12.89
N LYS A 381 -6.80 -3.38 -11.80
CA LYS A 381 -8.01 -2.93 -11.09
C LYS A 381 -8.96 -2.20 -12.02
N ASP A 382 -8.42 -1.22 -12.76
CA ASP A 382 -9.16 -0.37 -13.70
C ASP A 382 -9.83 -1.17 -14.82
N ALA A 383 -9.22 -2.26 -15.28
CA ALA A 383 -9.80 -3.15 -16.29
C ALA A 383 -10.82 -4.11 -15.69
N PHE A 384 -10.52 -4.67 -14.52
CA PHE A 384 -11.38 -5.64 -13.83
C PHE A 384 -12.68 -5.00 -13.35
N GLU A 385 -12.64 -3.79 -12.77
CA GLU A 385 -13.84 -3.05 -12.37
C GLU A 385 -14.74 -2.75 -13.59
N LYS A 386 -14.15 -2.33 -14.72
CA LYS A 386 -14.89 -2.06 -15.96
C LYS A 386 -15.54 -3.32 -16.55
N ALA A 387 -14.86 -4.47 -16.47
CA ALA A 387 -15.43 -5.76 -16.89
C ALA A 387 -16.60 -6.21 -15.99
N LEU A 388 -16.47 -6.07 -14.66
CA LEU A 388 -17.55 -6.35 -13.72
C LEU A 388 -18.75 -5.41 -13.93
N ASN A 389 -18.51 -4.11 -14.15
CA ASN A 389 -19.55 -3.12 -14.45
C ASN A 389 -20.20 -3.32 -15.83
N ALA A 390 -19.54 -4.03 -16.75
CA ALA A 390 -20.13 -4.46 -18.03
C ALA A 390 -21.02 -5.72 -17.91
N GLY A 391 -21.09 -6.35 -16.73
CA GLY A 391 -21.89 -7.55 -16.49
C GLY A 391 -21.23 -8.85 -16.93
N GLU A 392 -19.91 -8.88 -17.11
CA GLU A 392 -19.17 -10.10 -17.45
C GLU A 392 -19.08 -11.10 -16.27
N ALA A 393 -18.77 -12.36 -16.57
CA ALA A 393 -18.64 -13.41 -15.57
C ALA A 393 -17.34 -13.26 -14.75
N PHE A 394 -17.50 -13.04 -13.43
CA PHE A 394 -16.42 -12.71 -12.48
C PHE A 394 -15.10 -13.46 -12.70
N SER A 395 -15.13 -14.80 -12.74
CA SER A 395 -13.92 -15.61 -12.95
C SER A 395 -13.27 -15.38 -14.31
N SER A 396 -14.05 -15.35 -15.39
CA SER A 396 -13.53 -15.17 -16.75
C SER A 396 -12.88 -13.80 -16.92
N SER A 397 -13.48 -12.74 -16.37
CA SER A 397 -12.91 -11.39 -16.39
C SER A 397 -11.68 -11.27 -15.49
N ALA A 398 -11.69 -11.92 -14.32
CA ALA A 398 -10.52 -11.97 -13.43
C ALA A 398 -9.32 -12.64 -14.11
N ASP A 399 -9.52 -13.84 -14.68
CA ASP A 399 -8.47 -14.60 -15.36
C ASP A 399 -7.95 -13.85 -16.61
N SER A 400 -8.86 -13.27 -17.41
CA SER A 400 -8.50 -12.51 -18.62
C SER A 400 -7.73 -11.22 -18.30
N CYS A 401 -8.20 -10.44 -17.31
CA CYS A 401 -7.53 -9.22 -16.88
C CYS A 401 -6.17 -9.55 -16.22
N ALA A 402 -6.07 -10.63 -15.44
CA ALA A 402 -4.81 -11.08 -14.85
C ALA A 402 -3.81 -11.51 -15.93
N GLN A 403 -4.22 -12.32 -16.91
CA GLN A 403 -3.35 -12.72 -18.03
C GLN A 403 -2.89 -11.52 -18.86
N SER A 404 -3.78 -10.56 -19.16
CA SER A 404 -3.42 -9.32 -19.86
C SER A 404 -2.44 -8.45 -19.04
N CYS A 405 -2.64 -8.36 -17.73
CA CYS A 405 -1.75 -7.64 -16.83
C CYS A 405 -0.35 -8.27 -16.78
N MET A 406 -0.26 -9.58 -16.54
CA MET A 406 1.01 -10.30 -16.51
C MET A 406 1.74 -10.22 -17.85
N SER A 407 1.05 -10.36 -18.98
CA SER A 407 1.66 -10.22 -20.31
C SER A 407 2.22 -8.81 -20.58
N LYS A 408 1.52 -7.75 -20.13
CA LYS A 408 2.03 -6.36 -20.21
C LYS A 408 3.25 -6.14 -19.30
N PHE A 409 3.21 -6.68 -18.08
CA PHE A 409 4.32 -6.59 -17.13
C PHE A 409 5.57 -7.36 -17.61
N ASP A 410 5.39 -8.59 -18.11
CA ASP A 410 6.45 -9.43 -18.63
C ASP A 410 7.16 -8.74 -19.83
N LYS A 411 6.39 -8.17 -20.77
CA LYS A 411 6.97 -7.36 -21.87
C LYS A 411 7.70 -6.11 -21.35
N GLY A 412 7.16 -5.43 -20.33
CA GLY A 412 7.83 -4.30 -19.69
C GLY A 412 9.17 -4.68 -19.04
N CYS A 413 9.25 -5.89 -18.48
CA CYS A 413 10.49 -6.46 -17.97
C CYS A 413 11.48 -6.81 -19.09
N GLU A 414 11.02 -7.39 -20.21
CA GLU A 414 11.88 -7.67 -21.38
C GLU A 414 12.55 -6.40 -21.94
N GLU A 415 11.84 -5.27 -21.97
CA GLU A 415 12.39 -3.97 -22.40
C GLU A 415 13.32 -3.31 -21.35
N ALA A 416 13.38 -3.85 -20.12
CA ALA A 416 14.20 -3.35 -19.02
C ALA A 416 15.48 -4.16 -18.75
N VAL A 417 15.60 -5.39 -19.29
CA VAL A 417 16.81 -6.21 -19.17
C VAL A 417 17.97 -5.60 -19.96
N ILE A 418 19.17 -5.62 -19.37
CA ILE A 418 20.42 -5.16 -19.99
C ILE A 418 21.27 -6.34 -20.48
N GLU A 419 22.04 -6.13 -21.56
CA GLU A 419 22.95 -7.14 -22.11
C GLU A 419 24.09 -7.50 -21.13
N GLN A 420 24.53 -6.54 -20.32
CA GLN A 420 25.66 -6.70 -19.40
C GLN A 420 25.31 -7.44 -18.09
N ALA A 421 24.03 -7.73 -17.79
CA ALA A 421 23.64 -8.46 -16.58
C ALA A 421 22.32 -9.24 -16.71
N LYS A 422 22.34 -10.51 -16.31
CA LYS A 422 21.14 -11.35 -16.19
C LYS A 422 20.40 -11.07 -14.89
N TRP A 423 19.75 -9.91 -14.81
CA TRP A 423 18.94 -9.54 -13.65
C TRP A 423 17.67 -10.38 -13.53
N ASP A 424 17.34 -10.75 -12.30
CA ASP A 424 16.20 -11.61 -11.95
C ASP A 424 14.94 -10.77 -11.68
N THR A 425 13.95 -10.88 -12.57
CA THR A 425 12.64 -10.21 -12.45
C THR A 425 11.57 -11.10 -11.79
N SER A 426 11.85 -12.39 -11.56
CA SER A 426 10.86 -13.39 -11.11
C SER A 426 10.21 -12.99 -9.78
N LYS A 427 10.99 -12.51 -8.82
CA LYS A 427 10.52 -12.07 -7.49
C LYS A 427 9.50 -10.93 -7.56
N THR A 428 9.67 -10.01 -8.52
CA THR A 428 8.71 -8.91 -8.74
C THR A 428 7.46 -9.41 -9.46
N ARG A 429 7.62 -10.35 -10.40
CA ARG A 429 6.52 -11.04 -11.10
C ARG A 429 5.64 -11.85 -10.14
N GLU A 430 6.24 -12.65 -9.27
CA GLU A 430 5.57 -13.40 -8.20
C GLU A 430 4.89 -12.48 -7.18
N LYS A 431 5.44 -11.28 -6.95
CA LYS A 431 4.81 -10.27 -6.10
C LYS A 431 3.57 -9.69 -6.77
N LEU A 432 3.66 -9.29 -8.05
CA LEU A 432 2.52 -8.81 -8.84
C LEU A 432 1.40 -9.85 -8.88
N GLN A 433 1.73 -11.11 -9.15
CA GLN A 433 0.74 -12.20 -9.17
C GLN A 433 0.01 -12.34 -7.83
N ARG A 434 0.73 -12.32 -6.69
CA ARG A 434 0.10 -12.36 -5.36
C ARG A 434 -0.71 -11.11 -5.04
N ASP A 435 -0.27 -9.92 -5.46
CA ASP A 435 -1.01 -8.68 -5.31
C ASP A 435 -2.35 -8.73 -6.10
N ILE A 436 -2.34 -9.32 -7.31
CA ILE A 436 -3.52 -9.59 -8.15
C ILE A 436 -4.44 -10.63 -7.51
N GLU A 437 -3.92 -11.78 -7.09
CA GLU A 437 -4.70 -12.87 -6.46
C GLU A 437 -5.36 -12.40 -5.15
N ALA A 438 -4.67 -11.57 -4.36
CA ALA A 438 -5.23 -10.94 -3.17
C ALA A 438 -6.37 -9.96 -3.50
N HIS A 439 -6.21 -9.12 -4.54
CA HIS A 439 -7.27 -8.20 -4.96
C HIS A 439 -8.50 -8.96 -5.49
N ILE A 440 -8.31 -9.96 -6.36
CA ILE A 440 -9.39 -10.84 -6.85
C ILE A 440 -10.12 -11.47 -5.67
N SER A 441 -9.40 -11.96 -4.66
CA SER A 441 -10.00 -12.58 -3.47
C SER A 441 -10.80 -11.58 -2.63
N SER A 442 -10.31 -10.34 -2.48
CA SER A 442 -11.03 -9.27 -1.79
C SER A 442 -12.35 -8.91 -2.49
N VAL A 443 -12.31 -8.61 -3.79
CA VAL A 443 -13.51 -8.27 -4.57
C VAL A 443 -14.47 -9.46 -4.67
N ARG A 444 -13.96 -10.70 -4.68
CA ARG A 444 -14.78 -11.91 -4.57
C ARG A 444 -15.55 -11.93 -3.25
N THR A 445 -14.89 -11.73 -2.10
CA THR A 445 -15.58 -11.74 -0.80
C THR A 445 -16.61 -10.62 -0.66
N GLU A 446 -16.31 -9.44 -1.18
CA GLU A 446 -17.24 -8.29 -1.21
C GLU A 446 -18.48 -8.61 -2.05
N LYS A 447 -18.32 -9.02 -3.32
CA LYS A 447 -19.43 -9.33 -4.23
C LYS A 447 -20.27 -10.53 -3.77
N LEU A 448 -19.66 -11.51 -3.11
CA LEU A 448 -20.40 -12.61 -2.48
C LEU A 448 -21.24 -12.13 -1.28
N SER A 449 -20.76 -11.16 -0.50
CA SER A 449 -21.54 -10.57 0.60
C SER A 449 -22.71 -9.72 0.08
N GLU A 450 -22.52 -9.00 -1.02
CA GLU A 450 -23.57 -8.24 -1.73
C GLU A 450 -24.66 -9.17 -2.28
N LEU A 451 -24.30 -10.26 -2.95
CA LEU A 451 -25.26 -11.27 -3.42
C LEU A 451 -26.00 -11.96 -2.26
N THR A 452 -25.30 -12.29 -1.18
CA THR A 452 -25.90 -12.93 0.00
C THR A 452 -26.93 -12.00 0.65
N THR A 453 -26.58 -10.74 0.90
CA THR A 453 -27.49 -9.74 1.49
C THR A 453 -28.65 -9.39 0.56
N LEU A 454 -28.44 -9.37 -0.77
CA LEU A 454 -29.51 -9.22 -1.76
C LEU A 454 -30.54 -10.36 -1.64
N TYR A 455 -30.11 -11.63 -1.64
CA TYR A 455 -31.05 -12.76 -1.53
C TYR A 455 -31.69 -12.90 -0.15
N GLN A 456 -30.98 -12.56 0.92
CA GLN A 456 -31.56 -12.43 2.27
C GLN A 456 -32.66 -11.35 2.31
N SER A 457 -32.42 -10.18 1.72
CA SER A 457 -33.43 -9.10 1.68
C SER A 457 -34.69 -9.51 0.89
N LYS A 458 -34.52 -10.20 -0.25
CA LYS A 458 -35.63 -10.78 -1.03
C LYS A 458 -36.45 -11.77 -0.20
N LEU A 459 -35.79 -12.71 0.49
CA LEU A 459 -36.45 -13.68 1.37
C LEU A 459 -37.20 -13.01 2.52
N ASN A 460 -36.60 -12.00 3.15
CA ASN A 460 -37.26 -11.27 4.23
C ASN A 460 -38.55 -10.59 3.74
N VAL A 461 -38.52 -9.93 2.58
CA VAL A 461 -39.72 -9.31 1.97
C VAL A 461 -40.75 -10.37 1.57
N ALA A 462 -40.33 -11.49 0.97
CA ALA A 462 -41.23 -12.55 0.49
C ALA A 462 -41.89 -13.35 1.63
N LEU A 463 -41.21 -13.54 2.77
CA LEU A 463 -41.71 -14.35 3.87
C LEU A 463 -42.40 -13.52 4.96
N SER A 464 -41.88 -12.36 5.35
CA SER A 464 -42.32 -11.65 6.56
C SER A 464 -43.81 -11.30 6.58
N GLY A 465 -44.29 -10.55 5.58
CA GLY A 465 -45.69 -10.12 5.48
C GLY A 465 -46.68 -11.30 5.32
N PRO A 466 -46.45 -12.25 4.39
CA PRO A 466 -47.34 -13.41 4.26
C PRO A 466 -47.35 -14.34 5.47
N VAL A 467 -46.25 -14.47 6.22
CA VAL A 467 -46.22 -15.23 7.48
C VAL A 467 -47.02 -14.51 8.57
N GLU A 468 -46.88 -13.19 8.72
CA GLU A 468 -47.69 -12.39 9.66
C GLU A 468 -49.18 -12.51 9.35
N ALA A 469 -49.57 -12.46 8.07
CA ALA A 469 -50.97 -12.64 7.63
C ALA A 469 -51.51 -14.07 7.84
N LEU A 470 -50.69 -15.11 7.64
CA LEU A 470 -51.08 -16.50 7.91
C LEU A 470 -51.23 -16.76 9.43
N LEU A 471 -50.37 -16.18 10.25
CA LEU A 471 -50.43 -16.28 11.71
C LEU A 471 -51.61 -15.52 12.32
N ASP A 472 -52.08 -14.44 11.70
CA ASP A 472 -53.31 -13.73 12.12
C ASP A 472 -54.56 -14.62 12.01
N GLY A 473 -54.68 -15.36 10.90
CA GLY A 473 -55.79 -16.30 10.66
C GLY A 473 -55.85 -17.46 11.66
N ALA A 474 -54.70 -17.88 12.20
CA ALA A 474 -54.48 -18.87 13.25
C ALA A 474 -55.49 -20.03 13.24
N ASN A 475 -55.42 -20.84 12.18
CA ASN A 475 -56.25 -22.01 11.95
C ASN A 475 -55.39 -23.28 11.77
N ASP A 476 -56.06 -24.43 11.67
CA ASP A 476 -55.41 -25.74 11.59
C ASP A 476 -54.51 -25.88 10.32
N GLU A 477 -54.77 -25.08 9.27
CA GLU A 477 -54.00 -25.02 8.02
C GLU A 477 -52.84 -23.99 8.03
N THR A 478 -52.73 -23.15 9.07
CA THR A 478 -51.75 -22.04 9.13
C THR A 478 -50.31 -22.54 9.01
N TRP A 479 -49.94 -23.57 9.77
CA TRP A 479 -48.60 -24.15 9.72
C TRP A 479 -48.31 -24.92 8.41
N PRO A 480 -49.20 -25.79 7.90
CA PRO A 480 -49.08 -26.35 6.55
C PRO A 480 -48.89 -25.29 5.44
N ALA A 481 -49.64 -24.19 5.48
CA ALA A 481 -49.50 -23.08 4.53
C ALA A 481 -48.13 -22.39 4.65
N ILE A 482 -47.67 -22.12 5.88
CA ILE A 482 -46.34 -21.57 6.16
C ILE A 482 -45.23 -22.52 5.68
N ARG A 483 -45.33 -23.84 5.91
CA ARG A 483 -44.35 -24.83 5.38
C ARG A 483 -44.27 -24.80 3.86
N LYS A 484 -45.42 -24.73 3.18
CA LYS A 484 -45.51 -24.66 1.71
C LYS A 484 -44.93 -23.35 1.15
N LEU A 485 -45.17 -22.23 1.81
CA LEU A 485 -44.60 -20.93 1.46
C LEU A 485 -43.08 -20.91 1.67
N LEU A 486 -42.61 -21.28 2.87
CA LEU A 486 -41.19 -21.32 3.22
C LEU A 486 -40.41 -22.17 2.23
N LYS A 487 -40.90 -23.39 1.95
CA LYS A 487 -40.26 -24.29 0.97
C LYS A 487 -40.15 -23.65 -0.41
N ARG A 488 -41.25 -23.11 -0.95
CA ARG A 488 -41.29 -22.50 -2.27
C ARG A 488 -40.31 -21.32 -2.40
N GLU A 489 -40.38 -20.36 -1.48
CA GLU A 489 -39.56 -19.14 -1.59
C GLU A 489 -38.09 -19.39 -1.23
N ALA A 490 -37.80 -20.35 -0.35
CA ALA A 490 -36.44 -20.85 -0.13
C ALA A 490 -35.88 -21.55 -1.38
N GLU A 491 -36.62 -22.48 -2.00
CA GLU A 491 -36.20 -23.15 -3.24
C GLU A 491 -35.91 -22.15 -4.38
N LEU A 492 -36.76 -21.12 -4.53
CA LEU A 492 -36.56 -20.04 -5.50
C LEU A 492 -35.32 -19.18 -5.20
N ALA A 493 -35.09 -18.81 -3.93
CA ALA A 493 -33.94 -18.01 -3.53
C ALA A 493 -32.62 -18.79 -3.59
N VAL A 494 -32.62 -20.07 -3.20
CA VAL A 494 -31.49 -21.00 -3.34
C VAL A 494 -31.14 -21.23 -4.80
N TYR A 495 -32.13 -21.43 -5.68
CA TYR A 495 -31.90 -21.53 -7.12
C TYR A 495 -31.27 -20.25 -7.69
N GLY A 496 -31.86 -19.08 -7.40
CA GLY A 496 -31.34 -17.79 -7.88
C GLY A 496 -29.96 -17.43 -7.34
N LEU A 497 -29.64 -17.78 -6.09
CA LEU A 497 -28.29 -17.62 -5.55
C LEU A 497 -27.32 -18.62 -6.19
N SER A 498 -27.69 -19.89 -6.34
CA SER A 498 -26.85 -20.93 -6.96
C SER A 498 -26.46 -20.58 -8.40
N ASP A 499 -27.41 -20.06 -9.18
CA ASP A 499 -27.19 -19.55 -10.54
C ASP A 499 -26.21 -18.36 -10.54
N ALA A 500 -26.43 -17.36 -9.68
CA ALA A 500 -25.51 -16.23 -9.53
C ALA A 500 -24.09 -16.64 -9.06
N LEU A 501 -23.98 -17.68 -8.21
CA LEU A 501 -22.71 -18.24 -7.72
C LEU A 501 -21.95 -19.10 -8.77
N SER A 502 -22.54 -19.35 -9.95
CA SER A 502 -21.89 -20.13 -11.01
C SER A 502 -20.65 -19.41 -11.57
N GLY A 503 -20.74 -18.10 -11.81
CA GLY A 503 -19.70 -17.28 -12.44
C GLY A 503 -18.48 -16.94 -11.56
N PHE A 504 -18.49 -17.29 -10.27
CA PHE A 504 -17.45 -16.91 -9.30
C PHE A 504 -16.31 -17.93 -9.11
N GLY A 505 -16.39 -19.09 -9.79
CA GLY A 505 -15.33 -20.11 -9.77
C GLY A 505 -15.12 -20.79 -8.41
N MET A 506 -16.11 -20.73 -7.52
CA MET A 506 -16.00 -21.22 -6.15
C MET A 506 -15.93 -22.75 -6.07
N ASP A 507 -15.27 -23.25 -5.02
CA ASP A 507 -15.30 -24.64 -4.63
C ASP A 507 -16.73 -25.11 -4.26
N LYS A 508 -16.92 -26.43 -4.15
CA LYS A 508 -18.26 -27.01 -3.92
C LYS A 508 -18.71 -26.92 -2.46
N GLU A 509 -17.79 -26.88 -1.50
CA GLU A 509 -18.11 -26.88 -0.07
C GLU A 509 -18.57 -25.50 0.38
N THR A 510 -17.82 -24.44 0.06
CA THR A 510 -18.20 -23.04 0.35
C THR A 510 -19.49 -22.65 -0.37
N ARG A 511 -19.68 -23.09 -1.63
CA ARG A 511 -20.94 -22.86 -2.36
C ARG A 511 -22.12 -23.54 -1.65
N ASN A 512 -22.00 -24.83 -1.32
CA ASN A 512 -23.07 -25.55 -0.60
C ASN A 512 -23.38 -24.90 0.75
N LYS A 513 -22.35 -24.50 1.49
CA LYS A 513 -22.50 -23.80 2.78
C LYS A 513 -23.30 -22.51 2.64
N MET A 514 -22.98 -21.65 1.66
CA MET A 514 -23.74 -20.42 1.42
C MET A 514 -25.22 -20.66 1.08
N LEU A 515 -25.53 -21.74 0.37
CA LEU A 515 -26.92 -22.12 0.08
C LEU A 515 -27.65 -22.59 1.36
N THR A 516 -27.02 -23.45 2.17
CA THR A 516 -27.60 -23.90 3.46
C THR A 516 -27.71 -22.76 4.48
N ASP A 517 -26.77 -21.82 4.51
CA ASP A 517 -26.86 -20.61 5.35
C ASP A 517 -28.04 -19.72 4.92
N LEU A 518 -28.40 -19.69 3.62
CA LEU A 518 -29.60 -19.02 3.11
C LEU A 518 -30.90 -19.75 3.49
N GLU A 519 -30.93 -21.09 3.43
CA GLU A 519 -32.07 -21.91 3.88
C GLU A 519 -32.32 -21.74 5.40
N ASN A 520 -31.25 -21.72 6.19
CA ASN A 520 -31.30 -21.45 7.63
C ASN A 520 -31.78 -20.03 7.93
N TYR A 521 -31.37 -19.04 7.13
CA TYR A 521 -31.87 -17.67 7.23
C TYR A 521 -33.37 -17.58 6.91
N ALA A 522 -33.84 -18.29 5.87
CA ALA A 522 -35.27 -18.39 5.55
C ALA A 522 -36.09 -18.98 6.71
N ARG A 523 -35.60 -20.07 7.34
CA ARG A 523 -36.19 -20.64 8.57
C ARG A 523 -36.22 -19.60 9.70
N GLY A 524 -35.10 -18.92 9.94
CA GLY A 524 -34.95 -17.89 10.98
C GLY A 524 -35.91 -16.70 10.86
N ILE A 525 -36.24 -16.25 9.64
CA ILE A 525 -37.28 -15.23 9.42
C ILE A 525 -38.63 -15.70 9.95
N VAL A 526 -39.04 -16.93 9.60
CA VAL A 526 -40.33 -17.49 10.00
C VAL A 526 -40.39 -17.69 11.51
N GLU A 527 -39.33 -18.19 12.13
CA GLU A 527 -39.24 -18.30 13.59
C GLU A 527 -39.32 -16.94 14.29
N THR A 528 -38.68 -15.90 13.74
CA THR A 528 -38.69 -14.55 14.30
C THR A 528 -40.10 -13.95 14.23
N LYS A 529 -40.79 -14.09 13.09
CA LYS A 529 -42.18 -13.63 12.95
C LYS A 529 -43.18 -14.44 13.77
N ALA A 530 -42.94 -15.74 13.96
CA ALA A 530 -43.71 -16.55 14.90
C ALA A 530 -43.52 -16.09 16.36
N LYS A 531 -42.30 -15.70 16.76
CA LYS A 531 -42.00 -15.13 18.09
C LYS A 531 -42.64 -13.74 18.28
N GLU A 532 -42.63 -12.89 17.25
CA GLU A 532 -43.32 -11.59 17.27
C GLU A 532 -44.85 -11.74 17.44
N GLU A 533 -45.50 -12.57 16.62
CA GLU A 533 -46.96 -12.78 16.70
C GLU A 533 -47.38 -13.52 17.98
N ALA A 534 -46.59 -14.47 18.48
CA ALA A 534 -46.86 -15.11 19.76
C ALA A 534 -46.89 -14.10 20.93
N GLY A 535 -46.08 -13.04 20.87
CA GLY A 535 -46.17 -11.90 21.80
C GLY A 535 -47.50 -11.13 21.72
N ARG A 536 -48.17 -11.15 20.57
CA ARG A 536 -49.50 -10.53 20.34
C ARG A 536 -50.67 -11.48 20.62
N ALA A 537 -50.42 -12.75 21.00
CA ALA A 537 -51.45 -13.79 21.08
C ALA A 537 -52.69 -13.41 21.92
N LEU A 538 -52.53 -12.74 23.06
CA LEU A 538 -53.67 -12.30 23.89
C LEU A 538 -54.63 -11.35 23.15
N MET A 539 -54.09 -10.45 22.32
CA MET A 539 -54.89 -9.54 21.49
C MET A 539 -55.64 -10.34 20.43
N ARG A 540 -54.93 -11.17 19.65
CA ARG A 540 -55.51 -12.05 18.62
C ARG A 540 -56.61 -12.97 19.21
N MET A 541 -56.42 -13.51 20.41
CA MET A 541 -57.43 -14.29 21.14
C MET A 541 -58.70 -13.46 21.43
N LYS A 542 -58.55 -12.21 21.89
CA LYS A 542 -59.68 -11.30 22.17
C LYS A 542 -60.41 -10.89 20.91
N ASP A 543 -59.69 -10.60 19.83
CA ASP A 543 -60.28 -10.20 18.55
C ASP A 543 -61.05 -11.37 17.91
N ARG A 544 -60.49 -12.58 17.98
CA ARG A 544 -61.19 -13.82 17.56
C ARG A 544 -62.42 -14.13 18.42
N PHE A 545 -62.34 -13.89 19.74
CA PHE A 545 -63.49 -13.99 20.63
C PHE A 545 -64.58 -12.97 20.27
N ALA A 546 -64.22 -11.69 20.14
CA ALA A 546 -65.14 -10.61 19.81
C ALA A 546 -65.83 -10.89 18.47
N THR A 547 -65.07 -11.25 17.44
CA THR A 547 -65.61 -11.61 16.11
C THR A 547 -66.73 -12.64 16.20
N ILE A 548 -66.52 -13.75 16.92
CA ILE A 548 -67.49 -14.86 17.04
C ILE A 548 -68.62 -14.55 18.05
N PHE A 549 -68.34 -13.75 19.08
CA PHE A 549 -69.28 -13.47 20.16
C PHE A 549 -70.25 -12.32 19.82
N SER A 550 -69.74 -11.22 19.23
CA SER A 550 -70.51 -10.01 18.93
C SER A 550 -71.07 -9.95 17.51
N HIS A 551 -70.88 -10.97 16.68
CA HIS A 551 -71.49 -11.06 15.34
C HIS A 551 -72.26 -12.38 15.17
N ASP A 552 -73.17 -12.42 14.20
CA ASP A 552 -73.88 -13.62 13.75
C ASP A 552 -73.16 -14.36 12.60
N SER A 553 -73.81 -15.35 12.00
CA SER A 553 -73.28 -16.13 10.87
C SER A 553 -73.01 -15.28 9.64
N ASP A 554 -73.71 -14.15 9.51
CA ASP A 554 -73.73 -13.30 8.33
C ASP A 554 -72.78 -12.08 8.55
N SER A 555 -71.96 -12.15 9.60
CA SER A 555 -71.02 -11.11 10.08
C SER A 555 -71.69 -9.80 10.52
N MET A 556 -73.00 -9.82 10.80
CA MET A 556 -73.72 -8.64 11.29
C MET A 556 -73.63 -8.54 12.83
N PRO A 557 -73.57 -7.33 13.41
CA PRO A 557 -73.50 -7.16 14.87
C PRO A 557 -74.71 -7.78 15.59
N ARG A 558 -74.43 -8.71 16.51
CA ARG A 558 -75.42 -9.55 17.17
C ARG A 558 -76.30 -8.75 18.14
N VAL A 559 -77.61 -8.82 17.95
CA VAL A 559 -78.60 -8.15 18.82
C VAL A 559 -79.25 -9.17 19.76
N TRP A 560 -78.98 -9.03 21.06
CA TRP A 560 -79.43 -9.94 22.12
C TRP A 560 -80.97 -9.89 22.31
N THR A 561 -81.71 -10.62 21.48
CA THR A 561 -83.20 -10.64 21.47
C THR A 561 -83.82 -11.71 22.38
N GLY A 562 -83.01 -12.46 23.12
CA GLY A 562 -83.48 -13.49 24.07
C GLY A 562 -83.76 -14.87 23.48
N LYS A 563 -83.56 -15.05 22.16
CA LYS A 563 -83.64 -16.37 21.48
C LYS A 563 -82.31 -17.14 21.43
N GLU A 564 -81.22 -16.51 21.83
CA GLU A 564 -79.85 -16.99 21.62
C GLU A 564 -79.27 -17.56 22.92
N ASP A 565 -78.64 -18.73 22.84
CA ASP A 565 -77.90 -19.30 23.97
C ASP A 565 -76.51 -18.67 24.08
N ILE A 566 -76.40 -17.65 24.92
CA ILE A 566 -75.14 -16.96 25.24
C ILE A 566 -74.09 -17.94 25.77
N ARG A 567 -74.46 -19.06 26.42
CA ARG A 567 -73.49 -20.03 26.97
C ARG A 567 -72.81 -20.84 25.89
N GLU A 568 -73.57 -21.39 24.93
CA GLU A 568 -72.97 -22.12 23.81
C GLU A 568 -72.22 -21.19 22.84
N ILE A 569 -72.69 -19.95 22.62
CA ILE A 569 -71.93 -18.93 21.87
C ILE A 569 -70.61 -18.58 22.60
N THR A 570 -70.65 -18.37 23.92
CA THR A 570 -69.43 -18.12 24.73
C THR A 570 -68.46 -19.29 24.66
N LYS A 571 -68.96 -20.53 24.72
CA LYS A 571 -68.18 -21.77 24.64
C LYS A 571 -67.54 -21.95 23.26
N MET A 572 -68.28 -21.67 22.18
CA MET A 572 -67.77 -21.66 20.81
C MET A 572 -66.67 -20.62 20.62
N ALA A 573 -66.91 -19.35 21.00
CA ALA A 573 -65.92 -18.27 20.92
C ALA A 573 -64.66 -18.55 21.76
N ARG A 574 -64.81 -19.14 22.96
CA ARG A 574 -63.69 -19.59 23.80
C ARG A 574 -62.92 -20.74 23.16
N SER A 575 -63.58 -21.75 22.61
CA SER A 575 -62.89 -22.87 21.94
C SER A 575 -62.10 -22.42 20.70
N ALA A 576 -62.64 -21.50 19.91
CA ALA A 576 -61.93 -20.92 18.76
C ALA A 576 -60.70 -20.09 19.18
N SER A 577 -60.81 -19.32 20.27
CA SER A 577 -59.68 -18.55 20.83
C SER A 577 -58.62 -19.46 21.47
N LEU A 578 -59.00 -20.64 21.96
CA LEU A 578 -58.06 -21.65 22.46
C LEU A 578 -57.35 -22.40 21.33
N LYS A 579 -58.04 -22.69 20.22
CA LYS A 579 -57.42 -23.19 18.98
C LYS A 579 -56.32 -22.23 18.52
N LEU A 580 -56.63 -20.94 18.44
CA LEU A 580 -55.66 -19.88 18.11
C LEU A 580 -54.43 -19.90 19.05
N LEU A 581 -54.64 -20.00 20.36
CA LEU A 581 -53.53 -20.14 21.32
C LEU A 581 -52.69 -21.42 21.07
N SER A 582 -53.31 -22.55 20.70
CA SER A 582 -52.59 -23.79 20.39
C SER A 582 -51.81 -23.74 19.07
N VAL A 583 -52.26 -22.94 18.10
CA VAL A 583 -51.53 -22.64 16.86
C VAL A 583 -50.32 -21.76 17.17
N MET A 584 -50.46 -20.76 18.04
CA MET A 584 -49.41 -19.79 18.40
C MET A 584 -48.43 -20.27 19.49
N ALA A 585 -48.66 -21.44 20.12
CA ALA A 585 -47.81 -21.92 21.21
C ALA A 585 -46.47 -22.54 20.76
N VAL A 586 -46.42 -23.13 19.56
CA VAL A 586 -45.27 -23.92 19.06
C VAL A 586 -45.12 -23.77 17.54
N ILE A 587 -43.86 -23.68 17.09
CA ILE A 587 -43.44 -23.65 15.68
C ILE A 587 -43.55 -25.06 15.08
N ARG A 588 -44.31 -25.20 13.98
CA ARG A 588 -44.52 -26.49 13.28
C ARG A 588 -43.98 -26.44 11.85
N LEU A 589 -42.67 -26.27 11.74
CA LEU A 589 -41.95 -26.20 10.45
C LEU A 589 -41.49 -27.56 9.91
N ASP A 590 -41.47 -28.59 10.76
CA ASP A 590 -41.25 -29.98 10.38
C ASP A 590 -42.57 -30.77 10.61
N ASP A 591 -42.78 -31.91 9.95
CA ASP A 591 -44.04 -32.69 10.01
C ASP A 591 -44.16 -33.55 11.29
N GLU A 592 -43.83 -32.97 12.44
CA GLU A 592 -43.96 -33.56 13.78
C GLU A 592 -45.40 -33.43 14.30
N LEU A 593 -45.94 -34.51 14.87
CA LEU A 593 -47.28 -34.53 15.49
C LEU A 593 -47.20 -34.16 16.97
N ASP A 594 -47.88 -33.09 17.38
CA ASP A 594 -48.03 -32.73 18.80
C ASP A 594 -49.44 -33.00 19.36
N ASN A 595 -49.56 -32.87 20.69
CA ASN A 595 -50.78 -33.11 21.45
C ASN A 595 -51.31 -31.83 22.15
N ILE A 596 -50.88 -30.65 21.71
CA ILE A 596 -51.02 -29.37 22.43
C ILE A 596 -52.48 -28.91 22.48
N GLU A 597 -53.20 -28.91 21.36
CA GLU A 597 -54.63 -28.54 21.32
C GLU A 597 -55.47 -29.41 22.28
N LYS A 598 -55.22 -30.72 22.26
CA LYS A 598 -55.90 -31.70 23.14
C LYS A 598 -55.54 -31.49 24.60
N THR A 599 -54.26 -31.22 24.91
CA THR A 599 -53.81 -30.91 26.27
C THR A 599 -54.45 -29.63 26.80
N LEU A 600 -54.45 -28.56 25.99
CA LEU A 600 -55.06 -27.27 26.35
C LEU A 600 -56.57 -27.38 26.53
N THR A 601 -57.29 -28.03 25.62
CA THR A 601 -58.76 -28.18 25.72
C THR A 601 -59.19 -29.00 26.93
N LEU A 602 -58.50 -30.12 27.21
CA LEU A 602 -58.74 -30.93 28.41
C LEU A 602 -58.48 -30.14 29.71
N ALA A 603 -57.36 -29.41 29.79
CA ALA A 603 -56.96 -28.72 31.02
C ALA A 603 -57.69 -27.39 31.27
N LEU A 604 -58.07 -26.64 30.23
CA LEU A 604 -58.53 -25.24 30.34
C LEU A 604 -60.01 -24.99 30.04
N VAL A 605 -60.70 -25.95 29.41
CA VAL A 605 -62.15 -25.89 29.14
C VAL A 605 -62.90 -26.88 30.02
N ASN A 606 -62.57 -28.17 29.90
CA ASN A 606 -63.31 -29.25 30.55
C ASN A 606 -63.14 -29.30 32.08
N SER A 607 -62.10 -28.67 32.62
CA SER A 607 -61.87 -28.54 34.07
C SER A 607 -62.94 -27.74 34.81
N THR A 608 -63.84 -27.03 34.13
CA THR A 608 -64.93 -26.26 34.76
C THR A 608 -66.27 -27.00 34.89
N SER A 609 -66.43 -28.22 34.36
CA SER A 609 -67.69 -28.99 34.51
C SER A 609 -67.72 -29.92 35.73
N ASN A 610 -66.56 -30.37 36.22
CA ASN A 610 -66.48 -31.45 37.21
C ASN A 610 -66.13 -30.95 38.62
N ASN A 611 -67.05 -30.22 39.26
CA ASN A 611 -66.99 -29.97 40.69
C ASN A 611 -67.79 -31.03 41.46
N ALA A 612 -67.21 -31.54 42.55
CA ALA A 612 -67.80 -32.49 43.50
C ALA A 612 -68.17 -33.90 42.96
N THR A 613 -67.16 -34.75 42.74
CA THR A 613 -66.93 -35.92 43.63
C THR A 613 -65.57 -36.59 43.36
N ASN A 614 -65.09 -37.35 44.36
CA ASN A 614 -63.92 -38.24 44.34
C ASN A 614 -62.55 -37.62 44.01
N LYS A 615 -61.80 -37.27 45.06
CA LYS A 615 -60.33 -37.20 45.00
C LYS A 615 -59.76 -38.59 44.72
N SER A 616 -58.94 -38.71 43.68
CA SER A 616 -57.90 -39.73 43.58
C SER A 616 -56.56 -39.07 43.23
N ILE A 617 -55.47 -39.55 43.82
CA ILE A 617 -54.14 -38.93 43.74
C ILE A 617 -53.38 -39.48 42.53
N SER A 618 -52.89 -38.62 41.62
CA SER A 618 -51.69 -38.81 40.76
C SER A 618 -51.60 -37.90 39.53
N THR A 619 -52.63 -37.13 39.17
CA THR A 619 -52.53 -36.23 38.00
C THR A 619 -51.58 -35.05 38.26
N ILE A 620 -50.39 -35.10 37.65
CA ILE A 620 -49.50 -33.94 37.51
C ILE A 620 -50.26 -32.85 36.74
N ASP A 621 -50.15 -31.60 37.19
CA ASP A 621 -50.69 -30.43 36.50
C ASP A 621 -49.87 -30.20 35.22
N SER A 622 -50.35 -30.73 34.08
CA SER A 622 -49.62 -30.73 32.80
C SER A 622 -49.30 -29.33 32.28
N LEU A 623 -49.97 -28.28 32.78
CA LEU A 623 -49.70 -26.88 32.48
C LEU A 623 -48.86 -26.16 33.55
N ALA A 624 -48.27 -26.90 34.50
CA ALA A 624 -47.26 -26.40 35.44
C ALA A 624 -45.81 -26.61 34.94
N SER A 625 -45.61 -27.27 33.79
CA SER A 625 -44.30 -27.45 33.16
C SER A 625 -43.80 -26.16 32.49
N SER A 626 -42.49 -25.93 32.53
CA SER A 626 -41.81 -24.88 31.76
C SER A 626 -41.66 -25.22 30.27
N THR A 627 -41.74 -26.50 29.89
CA THR A 627 -41.61 -26.99 28.52
C THR A 627 -42.79 -27.88 28.12
N TRP A 628 -43.10 -27.93 26.83
CA TRP A 628 -44.08 -28.86 26.28
C TRP A 628 -43.52 -30.29 26.24
N GLU A 629 -44.36 -31.27 26.58
CA GLU A 629 -44.01 -32.68 26.41
C GLU A 629 -43.95 -33.02 24.90
N GLN A 630 -42.94 -33.78 24.48
CA GLN A 630 -42.68 -34.19 23.08
C GLN A 630 -42.33 -33.05 22.09
N VAL A 631 -41.98 -31.84 22.57
CA VAL A 631 -41.56 -30.72 21.70
C VAL A 631 -40.21 -30.15 22.14
N ALA A 632 -39.33 -29.85 21.18
CA ALA A 632 -38.04 -29.22 21.44
C ALA A 632 -38.19 -27.79 22.00
N PRO A 633 -37.34 -27.35 22.95
CA PRO A 633 -37.45 -26.01 23.54
C PRO A 633 -37.28 -24.89 22.51
N GLU A 634 -36.44 -25.10 21.49
CA GLU A 634 -36.21 -24.17 20.36
C GLU A 634 -37.48 -23.88 19.55
N LYS A 635 -38.40 -24.86 19.46
CA LYS A 635 -39.69 -24.73 18.74
C LYS A 635 -40.79 -24.13 19.62
N THR A 636 -40.55 -23.89 20.91
CA THR A 636 -41.57 -23.37 21.85
C THR A 636 -41.64 -21.84 21.77
N LEU A 637 -42.84 -21.31 21.49
CA LEU A 637 -43.13 -19.88 21.47
C LEU A 637 -43.74 -19.40 22.79
N ILE A 638 -44.68 -20.19 23.32
CA ILE A 638 -45.41 -19.90 24.56
C ILE A 638 -45.39 -21.17 25.42
N THR A 639 -44.81 -21.06 26.62
CA THR A 639 -44.72 -22.20 27.56
C THR A 639 -46.10 -22.62 28.10
N PRO A 640 -46.28 -23.84 28.64
CA PRO A 640 -47.54 -24.29 29.23
C PRO A 640 -48.04 -23.36 30.36
N VAL A 641 -47.13 -22.89 31.22
CA VAL A 641 -47.43 -21.93 32.30
C VAL A 641 -47.87 -20.57 31.73
N GLN A 642 -47.22 -20.06 30.68
CA GLN A 642 -47.66 -18.83 30.01
C GLN A 642 -49.04 -19.00 29.35
N CYS A 643 -49.30 -20.12 28.68
CA CYS A 643 -50.62 -20.42 28.11
C CYS A 643 -51.73 -20.41 29.19
N LYS A 644 -51.46 -20.99 30.36
CA LYS A 644 -52.36 -20.98 31.52
C LYS A 644 -52.60 -19.58 32.07
N SER A 645 -51.57 -18.73 32.08
CA SER A 645 -51.67 -17.32 32.50
C SER A 645 -52.48 -16.48 31.48
N LEU A 646 -52.13 -16.57 30.20
CA LEU A 646 -52.81 -15.89 29.09
C LEU A 646 -54.28 -16.28 29.03
N TRP A 647 -54.61 -17.57 29.19
CA TRP A 647 -55.99 -18.05 29.24
C TRP A 647 -56.78 -17.46 30.42
N ARG A 648 -56.15 -17.34 31.60
CA ARG A 648 -56.78 -16.71 32.77
C ARG A 648 -57.04 -15.22 32.52
N GLN A 649 -56.07 -14.50 31.95
CA GLN A 649 -56.24 -13.09 31.63
C GLN A 649 -57.32 -12.89 30.55
N PHE A 650 -57.27 -13.63 29.45
CA PHE A 650 -58.28 -13.68 28.41
C PHE A 650 -59.69 -13.96 28.98
N LYS A 651 -59.82 -14.94 29.88
CA LYS A 651 -61.10 -15.25 30.52
C LYS A 651 -61.62 -14.07 31.34
N ASN A 652 -60.79 -13.46 32.19
CA ASN A 652 -61.18 -12.30 33.00
C ASN A 652 -61.63 -11.11 32.12
N GLU A 653 -60.87 -10.78 31.07
CA GLU A 653 -61.17 -9.65 30.19
C GLU A 653 -62.43 -9.88 29.33
N THR A 654 -62.69 -11.11 28.88
CA THR A 654 -63.91 -11.46 28.13
C THR A 654 -65.14 -11.64 29.02
N GLU A 655 -64.98 -11.96 30.30
CA GLU A 655 -66.08 -12.18 31.24
C GLU A 655 -66.93 -10.92 31.49
N TYR A 656 -66.33 -9.72 31.41
CA TYR A 656 -67.08 -8.46 31.38
C TYR A 656 -68.02 -8.38 30.17
N THR A 657 -67.52 -8.67 28.96
CA THR A 657 -68.31 -8.64 27.71
C THR A 657 -69.44 -9.68 27.73
N VAL A 658 -69.20 -10.88 28.26
CA VAL A 658 -70.25 -11.91 28.44
C VAL A 658 -71.30 -11.44 29.46
N THR A 659 -70.89 -10.82 30.56
CA THR A 659 -71.82 -10.28 31.58
C THR A 659 -72.64 -9.12 31.03
N GLN A 660 -72.06 -8.27 30.18
CA GLN A 660 -72.75 -7.19 29.47
C GLN A 660 -73.78 -7.72 28.47
N ALA A 661 -73.47 -8.80 27.74
CA ALA A 661 -74.43 -9.46 26.85
C ALA A 661 -75.63 -10.05 27.61
N ILE A 662 -75.39 -10.69 28.77
CA ILE A 662 -76.45 -11.23 29.63
C ILE A 662 -77.34 -10.10 30.17
N SER A 663 -76.76 -9.01 30.67
CA SER A 663 -77.54 -7.87 31.19
C SER A 663 -78.29 -7.12 30.09
N ALA A 664 -77.73 -7.03 28.87
CA ALA A 664 -78.44 -6.52 27.70
C ALA A 664 -79.63 -7.43 27.30
N GLN A 665 -79.44 -8.75 27.29
CA GLN A 665 -80.52 -9.71 27.02
C GLN A 665 -81.65 -9.61 28.06
N GLU A 666 -81.31 -9.46 29.35
CA GLU A 666 -82.29 -9.20 30.41
C GLU A 666 -83.00 -7.85 30.26
N ALA A 667 -82.27 -6.77 29.94
CA ALA A 667 -82.86 -5.45 29.74
C ALA A 667 -83.86 -5.45 28.57
N ASN A 668 -83.50 -6.07 27.45
CA ASN A 668 -84.37 -6.22 26.28
C ASN A 668 -85.64 -7.02 26.63
N ARG A 669 -85.49 -8.11 27.41
CA ARG A 669 -86.60 -8.92 27.91
C ARG A 669 -87.52 -8.17 28.88
N ARG A 670 -87.00 -7.21 29.66
CA ARG A 670 -87.82 -6.34 30.54
C ARG A 670 -88.54 -5.24 29.76
N ASN A 671 -87.92 -4.68 28.72
CA ASN A 671 -88.46 -3.55 27.95
C ASN A 671 -89.73 -3.92 27.14
N ASN A 672 -89.85 -5.18 26.73
CA ASN A 672 -90.97 -5.70 25.92
C ASN A 672 -92.34 -5.77 26.65
N ASN A 673 -92.45 -5.22 27.87
CA ASN A 673 -93.64 -5.28 28.72
C ASN A 673 -94.26 -3.91 29.07
N TRP A 674 -93.77 -2.79 28.52
CA TRP A 674 -94.20 -1.45 28.95
C TRP A 674 -95.32 -0.86 28.07
N LEU A 675 -96.53 -0.74 28.64
CA LEU A 675 -97.65 0.00 28.06
C LEU A 675 -97.61 1.48 28.53
N PRO A 676 -98.08 2.45 27.71
CA PRO A 676 -98.03 3.87 28.05
C PRO A 676 -98.95 4.24 29.23
N PRO A 677 -98.66 5.34 29.97
CA PRO A 677 -99.38 5.71 31.18
C PRO A 677 -100.90 5.91 30.99
N PRO A 678 -101.75 5.60 32.00
CA PRO A 678 -103.21 5.69 31.87
C PRO A 678 -103.74 7.08 31.47
N TRP A 679 -103.08 8.17 31.89
CA TRP A 679 -103.47 9.52 31.50
C TRP A 679 -103.23 9.80 30.01
N ALA A 680 -102.18 9.22 29.42
CA ALA A 680 -101.86 9.36 28.00
C ALA A 680 -102.85 8.55 27.15
N MET A 681 -103.20 7.33 27.61
CA MET A 681 -104.28 6.54 27.03
C MET A 681 -105.62 7.30 27.05
N LEU A 682 -105.98 7.93 28.18
CA LEU A 682 -107.21 8.72 28.30
C LEU A 682 -107.20 9.95 27.37
N ALA A 683 -106.09 10.70 27.31
CA ALA A 683 -105.97 11.88 26.46
C ALA A 683 -106.07 11.53 24.96
N LEU A 684 -105.46 10.42 24.55
CA LEU A 684 -105.48 9.94 23.16
C LEU A 684 -106.89 9.48 22.74
N VAL A 685 -107.67 8.90 23.68
CA VAL A 685 -109.09 8.54 23.47
C VAL A 685 -110.01 9.76 23.39
N VAL A 686 -109.77 10.82 24.19
CA VAL A 686 -110.65 12.00 24.24
C VAL A 686 -110.36 13.01 23.12
N LEU A 687 -109.09 13.23 22.77
CA LEU A 687 -108.69 14.20 21.74
C LEU A 687 -108.66 13.59 20.33
N GLY A 688 -108.33 12.30 20.22
CA GLY A 688 -107.88 11.71 18.95
C GLY A 688 -106.37 11.90 18.75
N PHE A 689 -105.77 11.02 17.95
CA PHE A 689 -104.31 10.92 17.82
C PHE A 689 -103.66 12.14 17.15
N ASN A 690 -104.32 12.73 16.14
CA ASN A 690 -103.79 13.91 15.44
C ASN A 690 -103.80 15.14 16.35
N GLU A 691 -104.94 15.44 16.97
CA GLU A 691 -105.13 16.55 17.90
C GLU A 691 -104.15 16.47 19.08
N PHE A 692 -104.01 15.28 19.69
CA PHE A 692 -103.05 15.02 20.77
C PHE A 692 -101.61 15.27 20.32
N MET A 693 -101.23 14.83 19.12
CA MET A 693 -99.89 15.09 18.56
C MET A 693 -99.69 16.57 18.21
N THR A 694 -100.71 17.32 17.76
CA THR A 694 -100.58 18.78 17.59
C THR A 694 -100.46 19.53 18.91
N LEU A 695 -101.13 19.06 19.98
CA LEU A 695 -101.01 19.64 21.33
C LEU A 695 -99.60 19.46 21.89
N LEU A 696 -99.01 18.27 21.76
CA LEU A 696 -97.64 17.99 22.18
C LEU A 696 -96.58 18.69 21.31
N ARG A 697 -96.83 18.86 20.02
CA ARG A 697 -95.84 19.39 19.06
C ARG A 697 -95.82 20.92 18.96
N ASN A 698 -96.77 21.63 19.57
CA ASN A 698 -96.85 23.09 19.51
C ASN A 698 -96.98 23.72 20.92
N PRO A 699 -95.86 24.16 21.55
CA PRO A 699 -95.85 24.63 22.93
C PRO A 699 -96.68 25.90 23.17
N LEU A 700 -97.01 26.66 22.12
CA LEU A 700 -97.83 27.85 22.23
C LEU A 700 -99.27 27.53 22.69
N TRP A 701 -99.84 26.38 22.29
CA TRP A 701 -101.20 26.00 22.69
C TRP A 701 -101.29 25.65 24.19
N LEU A 702 -100.26 25.00 24.75
CA LEU A 702 -100.15 24.77 26.19
C LEU A 702 -100.04 26.10 26.96
N LEU A 703 -99.28 27.06 26.43
CA LEU A 703 -99.12 28.38 27.05
C LEU A 703 -100.43 29.20 26.98
N VAL A 704 -101.15 29.17 25.87
CA VAL A 704 -102.47 29.80 25.72
C VAL A 704 -103.50 29.20 26.68
N LEU A 705 -103.56 27.87 26.81
CA LEU A 705 -104.45 27.20 27.77
C LEU A 705 -104.11 27.57 29.23
N PHE A 706 -102.82 27.66 29.56
CA PHE A 706 -102.36 28.05 30.90
C PHE A 706 -102.73 29.51 31.24
N VAL A 707 -102.51 30.45 30.32
CA VAL A 707 -102.91 31.86 30.50
C VAL A 707 -104.44 32.00 30.57
N GLY A 708 -105.18 31.31 29.71
CA GLY A 708 -106.65 31.30 29.71
C GLY A 708 -107.23 30.77 31.03
N TYR A 709 -106.63 29.73 31.61
CA TYR A 709 -106.99 29.22 32.93
C TYR A 709 -106.75 30.24 34.04
N LEU A 710 -105.58 30.92 34.04
CA LEU A 710 -105.26 31.94 35.05
C LEU A 710 -106.20 33.15 34.99
N VAL A 711 -106.51 33.66 33.79
CA VAL A 711 -107.46 34.78 33.62
C VAL A 711 -108.87 34.38 34.05
N SER A 712 -109.33 33.19 33.66
CA SER A 712 -110.65 32.68 34.05
C SER A 712 -110.76 32.52 35.57
N LYS A 713 -109.71 32.01 36.23
CA LYS A 713 -109.64 31.88 37.69
C LYS A 713 -109.61 33.24 38.40
N ALA A 714 -108.90 34.22 37.87
CA ALA A 714 -108.86 35.58 38.43
C ALA A 714 -110.23 36.27 38.35
N LEU A 715 -110.93 36.16 37.22
CA LEU A 715 -112.29 36.68 37.05
C LEU A 715 -113.29 35.99 37.99
N TRP A 716 -113.22 34.65 38.11
CA TRP A 716 -114.09 33.89 39.02
C TRP A 716 -113.96 34.33 40.48
N VAL A 717 -112.74 34.64 40.93
CA VAL A 717 -112.47 35.11 42.30
C VAL A 717 -112.89 36.56 42.52
N GLN A 718 -112.64 37.47 41.58
CA GLN A 718 -112.97 38.89 41.77
C GLN A 718 -114.44 39.26 41.57
N LEU A 719 -115.20 38.47 40.79
CA LEU A 719 -116.62 38.74 40.53
C LEU A 719 -117.56 38.20 41.64
N ASN A 720 -117.03 37.64 42.74
CA ASN A 720 -117.75 37.10 43.91
C ASN A 720 -119.05 36.34 43.57
N ILE A 721 -119.00 35.54 42.51
CA ILE A 721 -120.16 34.97 41.79
C ILE A 721 -121.07 34.16 42.73
N SER A 722 -120.47 33.45 43.69
CA SER A 722 -121.16 32.64 44.71
C SER A 722 -121.98 33.45 45.73
N GLU A 723 -121.70 34.74 45.89
CA GLU A 723 -122.41 35.63 46.81
C GLU A 723 -123.47 36.46 46.08
N GLU A 724 -123.14 36.97 44.89
CA GLU A 724 -124.04 37.79 44.05
C GLU A 724 -125.30 37.02 43.59
N PHE A 725 -125.17 35.73 43.27
CA PHE A 725 -126.30 34.88 42.86
C PHE A 725 -127.25 34.48 43.99
N ARG A 726 -126.90 34.73 45.25
CA ARG A 726 -127.65 34.26 46.43
C ARG A 726 -129.03 34.90 46.57
N ASN A 727 -129.26 36.05 45.93
CA ASN A 727 -130.54 36.75 45.85
C ASN A 727 -131.36 36.40 44.58
N GLY A 728 -130.99 35.33 43.86
CA GLY A 728 -131.73 34.81 42.71
C GLY A 728 -131.07 35.11 41.36
N ALA A 729 -131.39 34.30 40.35
CA ALA A 729 -130.66 34.28 39.08
C ALA A 729 -130.81 35.57 38.23
N LEU A 730 -132.00 36.16 38.19
CA LEU A 730 -132.24 37.41 37.43
C LEU A 730 -131.54 38.63 38.06
N PRO A 731 -131.67 38.89 39.38
CA PRO A 731 -130.87 39.91 40.06
C PRO A 731 -129.36 39.67 39.95
N GLY A 732 -128.91 38.42 40.12
CA GLY A 732 -127.49 38.04 40.02
C GLY A 732 -126.90 38.32 38.64
N LEU A 733 -127.57 37.91 37.56
CA LEU A 733 -127.12 38.18 36.18
C LEU A 733 -127.11 39.67 35.84
N LEU A 734 -128.09 40.45 36.30
CA LEU A 734 -128.11 41.89 36.10
C LEU A 734 -127.00 42.60 36.89
N SER A 735 -126.78 42.23 38.16
CA SER A 735 -125.65 42.75 38.96
C SER A 735 -124.31 42.42 38.31
N LEU A 736 -124.10 41.17 37.91
CA LEU A 736 -122.88 40.75 37.20
C LEU A 736 -122.70 41.51 35.88
N SER A 737 -123.74 41.69 35.06
CA SER A 737 -123.64 42.43 33.80
C SER A 737 -123.21 43.89 33.99
N THR A 738 -123.68 44.55 35.06
CA THR A 738 -123.33 45.95 35.37
C THR A 738 -121.97 46.08 36.07
N LYS A 739 -121.51 45.06 36.80
CA LYS A 739 -120.18 45.03 37.43
C LYS A 739 -119.06 44.51 36.51
N PHE A 740 -119.37 43.71 35.49
CA PHE A 740 -118.36 43.05 34.65
C PHE A 740 -117.43 44.03 33.93
N LEU A 741 -117.98 45.02 33.20
CA LEU A 741 -117.16 46.04 32.53
C LEU A 741 -116.32 46.86 33.52
N PRO A 742 -116.89 47.45 34.60
CA PRO A 742 -116.10 48.15 35.61
C PRO A 742 -114.99 47.32 36.24
N THR A 743 -115.24 46.04 36.57
CA THR A 743 -114.24 45.16 37.18
C THR A 743 -113.14 44.78 36.18
N VAL A 744 -113.47 44.52 34.91
CA VAL A 744 -112.47 44.26 33.85
C VAL A 744 -111.63 45.52 33.58
N MET A 745 -112.23 46.71 33.57
CA MET A 745 -111.49 47.97 33.46
C MET A 745 -110.60 48.23 34.68
N ASN A 746 -111.07 47.96 35.90
CA ASN A 746 -110.25 48.08 37.12
C ASN A 746 -109.11 47.05 37.16
N LEU A 747 -109.32 45.83 36.65
CA LEU A 747 -108.26 44.83 36.50
C LEU A 747 -107.17 45.31 35.52
N LEU A 748 -107.57 45.75 34.32
CA LEU A 748 -106.64 46.27 33.31
C LEU A 748 -105.94 47.54 33.80
N LYS A 749 -106.63 48.40 34.57
CA LYS A 749 -106.03 49.60 35.16
C LYS A 749 -105.07 49.29 36.30
N LYS A 750 -105.40 48.37 37.22
CA LYS A 750 -104.45 47.88 38.24
C LYS A 750 -103.22 47.23 37.62
N LEU A 751 -103.40 46.39 36.60
CA LEU A 751 -102.28 45.77 35.87
C LEU A 751 -101.41 46.79 35.11
N ALA A 752 -101.92 47.99 34.82
CA ALA A 752 -101.14 49.11 34.28
C ALA A 752 -100.48 49.98 35.36
N GLU A 753 -101.09 50.11 36.55
CA GLU A 753 -100.59 50.92 37.67
C GLU A 753 -99.58 50.17 38.56
N GLU A 754 -99.77 48.86 38.79
CA GLU A 754 -98.84 47.98 39.53
C GLU A 754 -97.55 47.66 38.71
N GLY A 755 -97.42 48.22 37.51
CA GLY A 755 -96.20 48.19 36.69
C GLY A 755 -95.13 49.23 37.06
N GLN A 756 -95.36 50.09 38.06
CA GLN A 756 -94.42 51.14 38.46
C GLN A 756 -94.25 51.27 39.99
N VAL A 757 -92.98 51.47 40.43
CA VAL A 757 -92.49 51.80 41.79
C VAL A 757 -92.36 50.61 42.80
N PRO A 758 -91.29 50.52 43.65
CA PRO A 758 -90.79 49.23 44.14
C PRO A 758 -90.51 49.04 45.67
N SER A 759 -90.29 47.78 46.07
CA SER A 759 -89.43 47.26 47.16
C SER A 759 -89.60 47.69 48.64
N THR A 760 -89.85 46.73 49.56
CA THR A 760 -89.23 46.71 50.92
C THR A 760 -89.33 45.35 51.65
N ASN A 761 -88.48 45.13 52.66
CA ASN A 761 -88.38 43.94 53.56
C ASN A 761 -89.35 44.08 54.78
N THR A 762 -89.55 43.17 55.75
CA THR A 762 -88.59 42.34 56.53
C THR A 762 -89.29 41.29 57.47
N ASN A 763 -88.64 40.14 57.71
CA ASN A 763 -88.64 39.10 58.81
C ASN A 763 -89.71 39.11 59.97
N LEU A 764 -90.02 38.03 60.73
CA LEU A 764 -89.17 37.08 61.50
C LEU A 764 -89.88 35.78 61.99
N ASN A 765 -89.09 34.69 62.14
CA ASN A 765 -89.09 33.60 63.18
C ASN A 765 -90.31 32.66 63.39
N SER A 766 -90.17 31.44 63.95
CA SER A 766 -89.07 30.75 64.71
C SER A 766 -88.89 29.26 64.25
N MET A 767 -88.23 28.26 64.89
CA MET A 767 -87.55 28.05 66.21
C MET A 767 -86.65 26.78 66.23
N ASN A 768 -85.67 26.69 67.16
CA ASN A 768 -85.04 25.52 67.85
C ASN A 768 -84.60 24.20 67.11
N SER A 769 -83.54 23.46 67.49
CA SER A 769 -82.46 23.64 68.51
C SER A 769 -81.27 22.63 68.38
N SER A 770 -80.19 22.90 69.14
CA SER A 770 -79.22 21.98 69.84
C SER A 770 -78.08 21.17 69.13
N ALA A 771 -76.84 21.66 69.34
CA ALA A 771 -75.71 21.05 70.11
C ALA A 771 -74.64 20.07 69.53
N GLN A 772 -73.35 20.44 69.77
CA GLN A 772 -72.14 19.63 70.14
C GLN A 772 -71.55 18.59 69.13
N SER A 773 -70.24 18.22 69.11
CA SER A 773 -68.98 18.73 69.75
C SER A 773 -67.71 18.01 69.18
N GLU A 774 -66.54 18.68 69.18
CA GLU A 774 -65.14 18.26 69.55
C GLU A 774 -64.56 16.84 69.20
N VAL A 775 -63.23 16.55 69.00
CA VAL A 775 -61.95 17.31 68.94
C VAL A 775 -60.81 16.49 68.24
N THR A 776 -59.64 17.10 68.02
CA THR A 776 -58.42 16.67 67.28
C THR A 776 -57.42 15.70 67.97
N THR A 777 -56.51 15.11 67.18
CA THR A 777 -55.01 15.07 67.36
C THR A 777 -54.36 14.60 66.02
N ASN A 778 -53.37 15.25 65.38
CA ASN A 778 -52.02 15.76 65.69
C ASN A 778 -50.91 14.67 65.65
N GLY A 779 -49.67 14.90 65.16
CA GLY A 779 -49.05 16.11 64.58
C GLY A 779 -48.84 16.07 63.05
N GLU A 780 -47.69 16.38 62.44
CA GLU A 780 -46.35 16.78 62.96
C GLU A 780 -45.50 17.49 61.84
N SER A 781 -44.16 17.54 61.95
CA SER A 781 -43.16 18.30 61.16
C SER A 781 -42.55 17.53 59.95
N SER A 782 -41.66 18.05 59.08
CA SER A 782 -40.71 19.20 59.16
C SER A 782 -40.34 19.78 57.77
N SER A 783 -39.37 20.71 57.68
CA SER A 783 -39.13 21.54 56.48
C SER A 783 -37.67 21.93 56.20
N SER A 784 -37.35 22.06 54.91
CA SER A 784 -36.38 23.02 54.30
C SER A 784 -34.86 22.85 54.48
N SER A 785 -34.14 23.53 53.56
CA SER A 785 -32.69 23.77 53.47
C SER A 785 -31.83 22.64 52.87
N SER A 786 -30.73 22.86 52.15
CA SER A 786 -30.21 23.89 51.22
C SER A 786 -28.73 23.52 50.97
N SER A 787 -28.16 23.79 49.79
CA SER A 787 -26.75 24.20 49.65
C SER A 787 -26.28 24.38 48.20
N SER A 788 -25.44 25.39 48.02
CA SER A 788 -24.41 25.55 46.98
C SER A 788 -23.41 26.54 47.58
N PRO A 789 -22.09 26.37 47.37
CA PRO A 789 -21.39 27.47 46.67
C PRO A 789 -20.09 27.10 45.90
N VAL A 790 -19.90 27.79 44.75
CA VAL A 790 -18.66 28.51 44.34
C VAL A 790 -17.35 27.76 43.98
N ARG A 791 -16.94 27.94 42.70
CA ARG A 791 -15.56 27.91 42.10
C ARG A 791 -14.77 26.57 42.20
N SER A 792 -13.84 26.21 41.30
CA SER A 792 -13.04 27.00 40.36
C SER A 792 -12.69 26.26 39.04
N VAL A 793 -11.85 26.88 38.20
CA VAL A 793 -11.28 26.52 36.88
C VAL A 793 -9.82 27.07 36.90
N PRO A 794 -8.78 26.57 36.19
CA PRO A 794 -8.72 25.68 34.98
C PRO A 794 -7.64 24.53 35.04
N ILE A 795 -7.36 23.92 33.86
CA ILE A 795 -6.03 23.52 33.28
C ILE A 795 -5.87 22.07 32.77
N ASP A 796 -5.33 21.99 31.53
CA ASP A 796 -4.68 20.93 30.71
C ASP A 796 -5.17 19.47 30.60
N LYS A 797 -5.52 19.13 29.34
CA LYS A 797 -4.88 18.17 28.40
C LYS A 797 -4.36 16.78 28.81
N SER A 798 -4.54 15.87 27.84
CA SER A 798 -3.70 14.71 27.46
C SER A 798 -3.51 13.57 28.46
N ALA A 799 -4.23 12.48 28.21
CA ALA A 799 -3.63 11.32 27.52
C ALA A 799 -4.56 10.89 26.36
#